data_AF-A0A4D8R2S2-F1
#
_entry.id   AF-A0A4D8R2S2-F1
#
_cell.length_a   1.000
_cell.length_b   1.000
_cell.length_c   1.000
_cell.angle_alpha   90.00
_cell.angle_beta   90.00
_cell.angle_gamma   90.00
#
_symmetry.space_group_name_H-M   'P 1'
#
loop_
_entity.id
_entity.type
_entity.pdbx_description
1 polymer ?
#
loop_
_entity_poly.entity_id
_entity_poly.type
_entity_poly.pdbx_seq_one_letter_code
_entity_poly.pdbx_strand_id
1 'polypeptide(L)'
;MATIGEVLAVAFDEHRAGRVPEAAALYRRVLEADPANPNALYLLGMAAWQSGRPAPCLNLIGRALRLNPGWIEARVNRAIILDKAGRPAEATADWRRLTLFDPGHRQAWRNLGDAFQAHGDAGTPQALEALRHAARLDPGLAEVHHDLGVVLRRAGQIDEAVDSLHRAIAARADLAPAHMNLGNTLLERGDDAAARASLRRALALSPASPEYWYNAGNALYAHGDPQQALHAYRRSARLGLGLAHVRVATALNDLGRLAEAEAELIESLPIPGVEVPLSIELLTNAFLRRDGLAEGRAFFARLASTPLGGVTYRGECLTALAAFDLRDGAPRAAHDRLAAVRGDNGWFFTVKSLAALRATLAGQGLQLVRPAPVGADGGHRPPRVTSSSLATRGRFAHTVLEYILVRLYAEKHGFLLETPDWVGGAFFELNDPPQSGPLPPLLFARRTLNDLVTGATERAPIADRDILSPLFLFEHKREYRQRVQSWLKPRRVWEPHLAPAVERLRAAGNTVVALHIRRGDFVTANYPITETAWYVDWLREWWPRLDRPVLYVASDDVAAVRHAFAEFHPLTRADVVEEWAGLDFLQDFHVLMNADVVGTSAASGFSALAARLNTRARLFVEPDVAARRIRPFEPWTP
;
A
#
# COMPACT_ATOMS: atom_id res chain seq x y z
N MET A 1 66.17 13.20 -13.10
CA MET A 1 64.90 12.52 -12.75
C MET A 1 63.78 13.45 -13.14
N ALA A 2 62.74 12.97 -13.82
CA ALA A 2 61.56 13.78 -14.10
C ALA A 2 60.89 14.18 -12.77
N THR A 3 60.43 15.42 -12.65
CA THR A 3 59.73 15.91 -11.47
C THR A 3 58.33 15.30 -11.36
N ILE A 4 57.74 15.30 -10.17
CA ILE A 4 56.35 14.85 -9.96
C ILE A 4 55.38 15.62 -10.89
N GLY A 5 55.61 16.92 -11.09
CA GLY A 5 54.80 17.75 -11.99
C GLY A 5 54.89 17.32 -13.46
N GLU A 6 56.08 16.98 -13.95
CA GLU A 6 56.29 16.48 -15.32
C GLU A 6 55.61 15.11 -15.53
N VAL A 7 55.73 14.20 -14.57
CA VAL A 7 55.06 12.88 -14.66
C VAL A 7 53.54 13.03 -14.62
N LEU A 8 53.02 13.96 -13.80
CA LEU A 8 51.58 14.23 -13.72
C LEU A 8 51.04 14.85 -15.02
N ALA A 9 51.79 15.73 -15.67
CA ALA A 9 51.42 16.33 -16.95
C ALA A 9 51.32 15.28 -18.06
N VAL A 10 52.34 14.41 -18.18
CA VAL A 10 52.31 13.29 -19.14
C VAL A 10 51.14 12.36 -18.83
N ALA A 11 50.91 12.03 -17.56
CA ALA A 11 49.77 11.18 -17.16
C ALA A 11 48.41 11.79 -17.56
N PHE A 12 48.27 13.11 -17.45
CA PHE A 12 47.08 13.84 -17.86
C PHE A 12 46.88 13.83 -19.38
N ASP A 13 47.94 13.99 -20.17
CA ASP A 13 47.87 13.93 -21.63
C ASP A 13 47.48 12.52 -22.12
N GLU A 14 48.05 11.48 -21.52
CA GLU A 14 47.67 10.08 -21.78
C GLU A 14 46.18 9.84 -21.48
N HIS A 15 45.69 10.38 -20.37
CA HIS A 15 44.28 10.27 -19.98
C HIS A 15 43.37 10.99 -20.97
N ARG A 16 43.73 12.22 -21.39
CA ARG A 16 42.98 12.99 -22.40
C ARG A 16 42.96 12.29 -23.77
N ALA A 17 44.02 11.54 -24.10
CA ALA A 17 44.11 10.76 -25.31
C ALA A 17 43.37 9.41 -25.25
N GLY A 18 42.69 9.11 -24.13
CA GLY A 18 41.93 7.86 -23.94
C GLY A 18 42.79 6.64 -23.55
N ARG A 19 44.09 6.82 -23.34
CA ARG A 19 45.03 5.78 -22.89
C ARG A 19 45.00 5.65 -21.37
N VAL A 20 43.83 5.21 -20.88
CA VAL A 20 43.49 5.14 -19.45
C VAL A 20 44.41 4.21 -18.64
N PRO A 21 44.80 3.00 -19.15
CA PRO A 21 45.76 2.14 -18.44
C PRO A 21 47.13 2.79 -18.24
N GLU A 22 47.64 3.46 -19.28
CA GLU A 22 48.93 4.15 -19.31
C GLU A 22 48.94 5.34 -18.34
N ALA A 23 47.89 6.16 -18.38
CA ALA A 23 47.67 7.24 -17.42
C ALA A 23 47.61 6.73 -15.98
N ALA A 24 46.87 5.64 -15.72
CA ALA A 24 46.76 5.05 -14.39
C ALA A 24 48.11 4.52 -13.86
N ALA A 25 48.97 3.97 -14.73
CA ALA A 25 50.32 3.57 -14.35
C ALA A 25 51.17 4.78 -13.93
N LEU A 26 51.07 5.89 -14.66
CA LEU A 26 51.79 7.12 -14.33
C LEU A 26 51.27 7.77 -13.04
N TYR A 27 49.95 7.80 -12.81
CA TYR A 27 49.41 8.28 -11.52
C TYR A 27 49.86 7.42 -10.33
N ARG A 28 49.97 6.09 -10.49
CA ARG A 28 50.53 5.23 -9.42
C ARG A 28 51.99 5.56 -9.14
N ARG A 29 52.81 5.81 -10.16
CA ARG A 29 54.21 6.24 -9.99
C ARG A 29 54.30 7.58 -9.25
N VAL A 30 53.38 8.51 -9.51
CA VAL A 30 53.28 9.75 -8.73
C VAL A 30 52.97 9.44 -7.26
N LEU A 31 52.03 8.52 -6.99
CA LEU A 31 51.64 8.13 -5.63
C LEU A 31 52.69 7.28 -4.89
N GLU A 32 53.59 6.61 -5.59
CA GLU A 32 54.77 5.95 -5.00
C GLU A 32 55.76 6.97 -4.46
N ALA A 33 55.95 8.09 -5.18
CA ALA A 33 56.82 9.18 -4.76
C ALA A 33 56.16 10.16 -3.76
N ASP A 34 54.86 10.41 -3.91
CA ASP A 34 54.04 11.27 -3.05
C ASP A 34 52.67 10.62 -2.79
N PRO A 35 52.56 9.76 -1.76
CA PRO A 35 51.32 9.07 -1.42
C PRO A 35 50.15 9.98 -1.00
N ALA A 36 50.44 11.26 -0.70
CA ALA A 36 49.49 12.27 -0.26
C ALA A 36 49.17 13.29 -1.38
N ASN A 37 49.50 12.99 -2.64
CA ASN A 37 49.16 13.86 -3.75
C ASN A 37 47.65 13.83 -4.08
N PRO A 38 46.88 14.90 -3.79
CA PRO A 38 45.42 14.87 -3.99
C PRO A 38 45.04 14.76 -5.47
N ASN A 39 45.82 15.37 -6.38
CA ASN A 39 45.56 15.36 -7.82
C ASN A 39 45.75 13.96 -8.43
N ALA A 40 46.86 13.28 -8.10
CA ALA A 40 47.09 11.92 -8.56
C ALA A 40 46.08 10.93 -7.97
N LEU A 41 45.67 11.09 -6.71
CA LEU A 41 44.60 10.30 -6.10
C LEU A 41 43.27 10.48 -6.85
N TYR A 42 42.85 11.72 -7.08
CA TYR A 42 41.61 12.03 -7.80
C TYR A 42 41.63 11.49 -9.24
N LEU A 43 42.68 11.77 -10.00
CA LEU A 43 42.79 11.37 -11.40
C LEU A 43 42.91 9.84 -11.57
N LEU A 44 43.62 9.15 -10.67
CA LEU A 44 43.62 7.68 -10.62
C LEU A 44 42.23 7.13 -10.28
N GLY A 45 41.49 7.81 -9.41
CA GLY A 45 40.09 7.49 -9.11
C GLY A 45 39.20 7.61 -10.35
N MET A 46 39.34 8.70 -11.12
CA MET A 46 38.59 8.89 -12.36
C MET A 46 38.94 7.85 -13.44
N ALA A 47 40.22 7.49 -13.57
CA ALA A 47 40.66 6.40 -14.44
C ALA A 47 40.05 5.04 -14.01
N ALA A 48 39.94 4.79 -12.70
CA ALA A 48 39.26 3.60 -12.19
C ALA A 48 37.76 3.59 -12.52
N TRP A 49 37.07 4.73 -12.44
CA TRP A 49 35.68 4.87 -12.85
C TRP A 49 35.47 4.57 -14.34
N GLN A 50 36.30 5.15 -15.21
CA GLN A 50 36.27 4.87 -16.66
C GLN A 50 36.55 3.40 -16.98
N SER A 51 37.31 2.71 -16.13
CA SER A 51 37.58 1.27 -16.24
C SER A 51 36.47 0.39 -15.62
N GLY A 52 35.31 0.95 -15.26
CA GLY A 52 34.21 0.19 -14.63
C GLY A 52 34.47 -0.26 -13.18
N ARG A 53 35.37 0.41 -12.45
CA ARG A 53 35.75 0.06 -11.06
C ARG A 53 35.29 1.13 -10.07
N PRO A 54 34.00 1.14 -9.65
CA PRO A 54 33.43 2.18 -8.79
C PRO A 54 33.99 2.17 -7.37
N ALA A 55 34.21 1.00 -6.75
CA ALA A 55 34.71 0.94 -5.37
C ALA A 55 36.13 1.51 -5.22
N PRO A 56 37.12 1.15 -6.06
CA PRO A 56 38.43 1.81 -6.05
C PRO A 56 38.36 3.31 -6.32
N CYS A 57 37.51 3.74 -7.27
CA CYS A 57 37.29 5.15 -7.57
C CYS A 57 36.86 5.94 -6.33
N LEU A 58 35.78 5.49 -5.66
CA LEU A 58 35.22 6.16 -4.49
C LEU A 58 36.22 6.21 -3.32
N ASN A 59 37.03 5.16 -3.12
CA ASN A 59 38.09 5.16 -2.11
C ASN A 59 39.15 6.24 -2.40
N LEU A 60 39.64 6.30 -3.64
CA LEU A 60 40.68 7.22 -4.07
C LEU A 60 40.21 8.68 -4.02
N ILE A 61 39.02 8.98 -4.54
CA ILE A 61 38.42 10.32 -4.43
C ILE A 61 38.14 10.68 -2.97
N GLY A 62 37.72 9.70 -2.15
CA GLY A 62 37.56 9.88 -0.70
C GLY A 62 38.85 10.26 0.02
N ARG A 63 39.99 9.68 -0.38
CA ARG A 63 41.32 10.08 0.13
C ARG A 63 41.69 11.49 -0.32
N ALA A 64 41.50 11.81 -1.61
CA ALA A 64 41.75 13.15 -2.14
C ALA A 64 40.95 14.23 -1.38
N LEU A 65 39.68 13.97 -1.08
CA LEU A 65 38.81 14.88 -0.33
C LEU A 65 39.14 14.98 1.18
N ARG A 66 39.88 14.03 1.75
CA ARG A 66 40.42 14.19 3.12
C ARG A 66 41.61 15.15 3.14
N LEU A 67 42.41 15.13 2.08
CA LEU A 67 43.58 16.01 1.93
C LEU A 67 43.18 17.41 1.47
N ASN A 68 42.13 17.52 0.65
CA ASN A 68 41.54 18.79 0.23
C ASN A 68 40.01 18.77 0.40
N PRO A 69 39.48 19.07 1.61
CA PRO A 69 38.04 19.04 1.88
C PRO A 69 37.20 20.03 1.06
N GLY A 70 37.79 21.15 0.63
CA GLY A 70 37.13 22.20 -0.15
C GLY A 70 37.09 21.94 -1.66
N TRP A 71 37.58 20.79 -2.15
CA TRP A 71 37.61 20.50 -3.58
C TRP A 71 36.20 20.18 -4.12
N ILE A 72 35.52 21.22 -4.60
CA ILE A 72 34.16 21.17 -5.14
C ILE A 72 34.04 20.11 -6.25
N GLU A 73 34.88 20.17 -7.27
CA GLU A 73 34.76 19.28 -8.42
C GLU A 73 34.96 17.80 -8.08
N ALA A 74 35.94 17.47 -7.22
CA ALA A 74 36.11 16.11 -6.73
C ALA A 74 34.89 15.62 -5.93
N ARG A 75 34.22 16.51 -5.20
CA ARG A 75 33.02 16.19 -4.42
C ARG A 75 31.78 16.02 -5.31
N VAL A 76 31.59 16.87 -6.31
CA VAL A 76 30.54 16.73 -7.34
C VAL A 76 30.67 15.38 -8.04
N ASN A 77 31.89 15.06 -8.51
CA ASN A 77 32.12 13.80 -9.20
C ASN A 77 31.93 12.58 -8.29
N ARG A 78 32.34 12.66 -7.01
CA ARG A 78 32.05 11.59 -6.05
C ARG A 78 30.55 11.37 -5.86
N ALA A 79 29.78 12.44 -5.70
CA ALA A 79 28.35 12.36 -5.49
C ALA A 79 27.63 11.72 -6.69
N ILE A 80 27.96 12.15 -7.92
CA ILE A 80 27.42 11.55 -9.16
C ILE A 80 27.76 10.06 -9.26
N ILE A 81 28.99 9.67 -8.91
CA ILE A 81 29.42 8.26 -8.94
C ILE A 81 28.72 7.44 -7.86
N LEU A 82 28.48 8.01 -6.67
CA LEU A 82 27.73 7.37 -5.59
C LEU A 82 26.27 7.10 -6.01
N ASP A 83 25.61 8.06 -6.66
CA ASP A 83 24.26 7.88 -7.20
C ASP A 83 24.22 6.74 -8.23
N LYS A 84 25.16 6.72 -9.18
CA LYS A 84 25.28 5.64 -10.18
C LYS A 84 25.63 4.27 -9.57
N ALA A 85 26.32 4.26 -8.44
CA ALA A 85 26.69 3.04 -7.72
C ALA A 85 25.61 2.56 -6.73
N GLY A 86 24.42 3.19 -6.71
CA GLY A 86 23.32 2.81 -5.81
C GLY A 86 23.59 3.14 -4.33
N ARG A 87 24.39 4.18 -4.05
CA ARG A 87 24.74 4.64 -2.69
C ARG A 87 24.18 6.05 -2.41
N PRO A 88 22.85 6.27 -2.51
CA PRO A 88 22.26 7.60 -2.49
C PRO A 88 22.45 8.34 -1.15
N ALA A 89 22.46 7.64 -0.02
CA ALA A 89 22.64 8.29 1.30
C ALA A 89 23.99 9.01 1.42
N GLU A 90 25.04 8.43 0.85
CA GLU A 90 26.37 9.04 0.83
C GLU A 90 26.46 10.18 -0.20
N ALA A 91 25.77 10.03 -1.34
CA ALA A 91 25.66 11.10 -2.33
C ALA A 91 24.97 12.33 -1.73
N THR A 92 23.85 12.15 -1.03
CA THR A 92 23.15 13.22 -0.29
C THR A 92 24.07 13.93 0.71
N ALA A 93 24.91 13.18 1.42
CA ALA A 93 25.88 13.78 2.34
C ALA A 93 26.92 14.66 1.61
N ASP A 94 27.32 14.28 0.40
CA ASP A 94 28.20 15.11 -0.43
C ASP A 94 27.51 16.31 -1.05
N TRP A 95 26.27 16.17 -1.53
CA TRP A 95 25.47 17.29 -2.00
C TRP A 95 25.24 18.31 -0.87
N ARG A 96 24.98 17.84 0.36
CA ARG A 96 24.85 18.71 1.55
C ARG A 96 26.14 19.41 1.92
N ARG A 97 27.29 18.73 1.81
CA ARG A 97 28.58 19.40 2.03
C ARG A 97 28.88 20.42 0.95
N LEU A 98 28.52 20.15 -0.30
CA LEU A 98 28.68 21.10 -1.40
C LEU A 98 27.94 22.40 -1.12
N THR A 99 26.70 22.35 -0.63
CA THR A 99 25.95 23.58 -0.33
C THR A 99 26.51 24.38 0.85
N LEU A 100 27.35 23.78 1.70
CA LEU A 100 28.09 24.49 2.75
C LEU A 100 29.35 25.18 2.21
N PHE A 101 30.08 24.53 1.29
CA PHE A 101 31.30 25.09 0.69
C PHE A 101 31.02 26.09 -0.44
N ASP A 102 29.94 25.86 -1.18
CA ASP A 102 29.46 26.73 -2.24
C ASP A 102 27.93 26.82 -2.16
N PRO A 103 27.41 27.77 -1.36
CA PRO A 103 25.97 28.03 -1.28
C PRO A 103 25.35 28.44 -2.61
N GLY A 104 26.14 28.88 -3.60
CA GLY A 104 25.69 29.22 -4.95
C GLY A 104 25.60 28.02 -5.90
N HIS A 105 25.99 26.81 -5.46
CA HIS A 105 26.05 25.63 -6.32
C HIS A 105 24.65 25.08 -6.66
N ARG A 106 24.05 25.61 -7.73
CA ARG A 106 22.69 25.28 -8.21
C ARG A 106 22.39 23.78 -8.26
N GLN A 107 23.29 23.00 -8.88
CA GLN A 107 23.11 21.56 -9.06
C GLN A 107 23.10 20.81 -7.71
N ALA A 108 23.81 21.31 -6.71
CA ALA A 108 23.84 20.66 -5.39
C ALA A 108 22.50 20.85 -4.68
N TRP A 109 21.94 22.06 -4.73
CA TRP A 109 20.61 22.34 -4.18
C TRP A 109 19.50 21.56 -4.89
N ARG A 110 19.55 21.43 -6.22
CA ARG A 110 18.58 20.60 -6.96
C ARG A 110 18.68 19.12 -6.56
N ASN A 111 19.88 18.56 -6.57
CA ASN A 111 20.10 17.15 -6.22
C ASN A 111 19.77 16.86 -4.75
N LEU A 112 19.94 17.82 -3.83
CA LEU A 112 19.42 17.70 -2.46
C LEU A 112 17.90 17.64 -2.42
N GLY A 113 17.23 18.48 -3.21
CA GLY A 113 15.79 18.43 -3.40
C GLY A 113 15.32 17.04 -3.79
N ASP A 114 15.90 16.48 -4.85
CA ASP A 114 15.59 15.14 -5.35
C ASP A 114 15.91 14.04 -4.34
N ALA A 115 17.02 14.16 -3.61
CA ALA A 115 17.40 13.22 -2.57
C ALA A 115 16.40 13.21 -1.40
N PHE A 116 15.92 14.38 -0.96
CA PHE A 116 14.91 14.47 0.08
C PHE A 116 13.54 13.97 -0.38
N GLN A 117 13.19 14.16 -1.65
CA GLN A 117 11.97 13.55 -2.23
C GLN A 117 11.97 12.02 -2.13
N ALA A 118 13.13 11.37 -2.26
CA ALA A 118 13.24 9.93 -2.13
C ALA A 118 12.92 9.42 -0.70
N HIS A 119 12.83 10.30 0.29
CA HIS A 119 12.41 9.97 1.66
C HIS A 119 10.88 10.07 1.87
N GLY A 120 10.11 10.27 0.79
CA GLY A 120 8.66 10.41 0.85
C GLY A 120 8.22 11.66 1.63
N ASP A 121 7.07 11.59 2.28
CA ASP A 121 6.45 12.73 2.95
C ASP A 121 7.33 13.35 4.05
N ALA A 122 8.15 12.53 4.72
CA ALA A 122 9.06 12.98 5.78
C ALA A 122 10.18 13.91 5.25
N GLY A 123 10.52 13.82 3.96
CA GLY A 123 11.54 14.67 3.32
C GLY A 123 10.98 15.90 2.62
N THR A 124 9.65 16.03 2.50
CA THR A 124 8.99 17.11 1.76
C THR A 124 9.43 18.52 2.20
N PRO A 125 9.51 18.85 3.51
CA PRO A 125 9.93 20.20 3.92
C PRO A 125 11.34 20.57 3.44
N GLN A 126 12.31 19.66 3.59
CA GLN A 126 13.69 19.85 3.19
C GLN A 126 13.84 19.89 1.66
N ALA A 127 13.03 19.09 0.94
CA ALA A 127 12.98 19.13 -0.52
C ALA A 127 12.48 20.50 -1.02
N LEU A 128 11.40 21.03 -0.44
CA LEU A 128 10.86 22.35 -0.77
C LEU A 128 11.88 23.45 -0.50
N GLU A 129 12.56 23.41 0.65
CA GLU A 129 13.61 24.39 0.99
C GLU A 129 14.73 24.38 -0.06
N ALA A 130 15.27 23.20 -0.36
CA ALA A 130 16.37 23.04 -1.30
C ALA A 130 15.98 23.46 -2.72
N LEU A 131 14.81 23.05 -3.20
CA LEU A 131 14.32 23.40 -4.55
C LEU A 131 13.96 24.88 -4.68
N ARG A 132 13.36 25.49 -3.64
CA ARG A 132 13.14 26.95 -3.61
C ARG A 132 14.47 27.72 -3.64
N HIS A 133 15.50 27.19 -2.98
CA HIS A 133 16.85 27.78 -3.05
C HIS A 133 17.44 27.65 -4.45
N ALA A 134 17.39 26.47 -5.06
CA ALA A 134 17.83 26.25 -6.44
C ALA A 134 17.10 27.18 -7.42
N ALA A 135 15.79 27.38 -7.25
CA ALA A 135 14.96 28.23 -8.11
C ALA A 135 15.31 29.72 -7.96
N ARG A 136 15.74 30.16 -6.76
CA ARG A 136 16.26 31.53 -6.57
C ARG A 136 17.60 31.74 -7.26
N LEU A 137 18.49 30.73 -7.22
CA LEU A 137 19.79 30.80 -7.87
C LEU A 137 19.67 30.81 -9.40
N ASP A 138 18.61 30.23 -9.96
CA ASP A 138 18.27 30.34 -11.40
C ASP A 138 16.79 30.20 -11.66
N PRO A 139 16.13 31.35 -11.78
CA PRO A 139 14.72 31.40 -12.11
C PRO A 139 14.38 30.83 -13.50
N GLY A 140 15.35 30.64 -14.39
CA GLY A 140 15.16 30.14 -15.74
C GLY A 140 15.34 28.62 -15.89
N LEU A 141 15.77 27.91 -14.84
CA LEU A 141 16.00 26.46 -14.96
C LEU A 141 14.69 25.68 -14.87
N ALA A 142 14.20 25.24 -16.03
CA ALA A 142 12.93 24.53 -16.17
C ALA A 142 12.81 23.30 -15.28
N GLU A 143 13.90 22.53 -15.14
CA GLU A 143 13.91 21.30 -14.35
C GLU A 143 13.69 21.57 -12.86
N VAL A 144 14.24 22.65 -12.31
CA VAL A 144 14.04 22.99 -10.89
C VAL A 144 12.59 23.36 -10.63
N HIS A 145 11.97 24.12 -11.52
CA HIS A 145 10.55 24.48 -11.40
C HIS A 145 9.63 23.26 -11.58
N HIS A 146 10.00 22.32 -12.45
CA HIS A 146 9.32 21.03 -12.59
C HIS A 146 9.41 20.22 -11.29
N ASP A 147 10.62 20.03 -10.76
CA ASP A 147 10.87 19.24 -9.55
C ASP A 147 10.15 19.89 -8.35
N LEU A 148 10.21 21.23 -8.24
CA LEU A 148 9.47 22.00 -7.24
C LEU A 148 7.95 21.78 -7.36
N GLY A 149 7.40 21.84 -8.58
CA GLY A 149 5.98 21.59 -8.82
C GLY A 149 5.53 20.19 -8.40
N VAL A 150 6.36 19.17 -8.64
CA VAL A 150 6.08 17.79 -8.19
C VAL A 150 6.02 17.70 -6.67
N VAL A 151 6.96 18.33 -5.95
CA VAL A 151 6.98 18.32 -4.48
C VAL A 151 5.80 19.11 -3.89
N LEU A 152 5.51 20.28 -4.45
CA LEU A 152 4.38 21.11 -4.02
C LEU A 152 3.05 20.37 -4.17
N ARG A 153 2.85 19.66 -5.29
CA ARG A 153 1.65 18.82 -5.50
C ARG A 153 1.53 17.75 -4.42
N ARG A 154 2.61 17.00 -4.15
CA ARG A 154 2.64 15.98 -3.09
C ARG A 154 2.38 16.56 -1.71
N ALA A 155 2.84 17.79 -1.44
CA ALA A 155 2.58 18.52 -0.21
C ALA A 155 1.14 19.08 -0.12
N GLY A 156 0.29 18.88 -1.13
CA GLY A 156 -1.06 19.44 -1.20
C GLY A 156 -1.10 20.94 -1.50
N GLN A 157 0.03 21.56 -1.84
CA GLN A 157 0.13 22.98 -2.22
C GLN A 157 -0.18 23.14 -3.73
N ILE A 158 -1.43 22.81 -4.11
CA ILE A 158 -1.84 22.62 -5.51
C ILE A 158 -1.65 23.86 -6.38
N ASP A 159 -2.02 25.06 -5.91
CA ASP A 159 -1.88 26.28 -6.72
C ASP A 159 -0.40 26.67 -6.95
N GLU A 160 0.43 26.60 -5.90
CA GLU A 160 1.88 26.83 -6.04
C GLU A 160 2.53 25.80 -7.00
N ALA A 161 2.03 24.57 -7.00
CA ALA A 161 2.48 23.52 -7.90
C ALA A 161 2.15 23.86 -9.36
N VAL A 162 0.92 24.31 -9.63
CA VAL A 162 0.50 24.77 -10.96
C VAL A 162 1.37 25.93 -11.44
N ASP A 163 1.61 26.94 -10.60
CA ASP A 163 2.46 28.09 -10.94
C ASP A 163 3.90 27.66 -11.26
N SER A 164 4.45 26.75 -10.47
CA SER A 164 5.81 26.23 -10.67
C SER A 164 5.90 25.42 -11.98
N LEU A 165 4.91 24.58 -12.28
CA LEU A 165 4.87 23.82 -13.54
C LEU A 165 4.67 24.73 -14.75
N HIS A 166 3.89 25.81 -14.64
CA HIS A 166 3.81 26.84 -15.68
C HIS A 166 5.14 27.54 -15.90
N ARG A 167 5.90 27.87 -14.84
CA ARG A 167 7.26 28.43 -14.96
C ARG A 167 8.21 27.44 -15.64
N ALA A 168 8.12 26.15 -15.32
CA ALA A 168 8.89 25.11 -15.98
C ALA A 168 8.61 25.08 -17.50
N ILE A 169 7.33 25.14 -17.88
CA ILE A 169 6.90 25.14 -19.29
C ILE A 169 7.27 26.45 -19.99
N ALA A 170 7.20 27.60 -19.30
CA ALA A 170 7.61 28.89 -19.85
C ALA A 170 9.12 28.93 -20.14
N ALA A 171 9.92 28.36 -19.23
CA ALA A 171 11.37 28.21 -19.41
C ALA A 171 11.70 27.19 -20.51
N ARG A 172 10.93 26.09 -20.61
CA ARG A 172 11.14 25.06 -21.62
C ARG A 172 9.81 24.42 -22.06
N ALA A 173 9.29 24.91 -23.18
CA ALA A 173 7.95 24.56 -23.67
C ALA A 173 7.79 23.08 -24.12
N ASP A 174 8.90 22.40 -24.41
CA ASP A 174 8.94 21.00 -24.83
C ASP A 174 9.27 20.02 -23.68
N LEU A 175 9.30 20.49 -22.43
CA LEU A 175 9.49 19.65 -21.24
C LEU A 175 8.23 18.79 -20.98
N ALA A 176 8.16 17.64 -21.65
CA ALA A 176 7.03 16.71 -21.55
C ALA A 176 6.67 16.28 -20.11
N PRO A 177 7.64 16.01 -19.20
CA PRO A 177 7.34 15.76 -17.78
C PRO A 177 6.56 16.89 -17.10
N ALA A 178 6.86 18.16 -17.42
CA ALA A 178 6.15 19.30 -16.84
C ALA A 178 4.71 19.41 -17.34
N HIS A 179 4.46 19.17 -18.63
CA HIS A 179 3.09 19.07 -19.15
C HIS A 179 2.31 17.91 -18.52
N MET A 180 2.96 16.76 -18.30
CA MET A 180 2.33 15.59 -17.67
C MET A 180 1.95 15.89 -16.22
N ASN A 181 2.89 16.42 -15.44
CA ASN A 181 2.64 16.78 -14.05
C ASN A 181 1.67 17.95 -13.92
N LEU A 182 1.69 18.93 -14.83
CA LEU A 182 0.69 20.01 -14.86
C LEU A 182 -0.71 19.45 -15.09
N GLY A 183 -0.86 18.54 -16.06
CA GLY A 183 -2.12 17.86 -16.32
C GLY A 183 -2.68 17.17 -15.08
N ASN A 184 -1.85 16.38 -14.38
CA ASN A 184 -2.26 15.70 -13.15
C ASN A 184 -2.60 16.69 -12.02
N THR A 185 -1.83 17.77 -11.87
CA THR A 185 -2.07 18.80 -10.84
C THR A 185 -3.38 19.54 -11.10
N LEU A 186 -3.68 19.86 -12.36
CA LEU A 186 -4.93 20.53 -12.75
C LEU A 186 -6.16 19.65 -12.54
N LEU A 187 -6.04 18.34 -12.73
CA LEU A 187 -7.08 17.39 -12.35
C LEU A 187 -7.35 17.41 -10.84
N GLU A 188 -6.29 17.37 -10.03
CA GLU A 188 -6.42 17.49 -8.56
C GLU A 188 -7.02 18.85 -8.14
N ARG A 189 -6.79 19.92 -8.91
CA ARG A 189 -7.42 21.22 -8.71
C ARG A 189 -8.89 21.28 -9.16
N GLY A 190 -9.32 20.41 -10.07
CA GLY A 190 -10.66 20.38 -10.67
C GLY A 190 -10.79 21.07 -12.03
N ASP A 191 -9.68 21.46 -12.66
CA ASP A 191 -9.66 22.15 -13.96
C ASP A 191 -9.52 21.16 -15.13
N ASP A 192 -10.55 20.34 -15.34
CA ASP A 192 -10.52 19.21 -16.28
C ASP A 192 -10.14 19.60 -17.72
N ALA A 193 -10.61 20.76 -18.21
CA ALA A 193 -10.32 21.20 -19.57
C ALA A 193 -8.84 21.53 -19.77
N ALA A 194 -8.25 22.28 -18.83
CA ALA A 194 -6.84 22.66 -18.86
C ALA A 194 -5.92 21.44 -18.62
N ALA A 195 -6.35 20.54 -17.74
CA ALA A 195 -5.69 19.27 -17.52
C ALA A 195 -5.58 18.44 -18.80
N ARG A 196 -6.70 18.21 -19.50
CA ARG A 196 -6.74 17.45 -20.76
C ARG A 196 -5.85 18.07 -21.83
N ALA A 197 -5.81 19.39 -21.92
CA ALA A 197 -4.90 20.09 -22.83
C ALA A 197 -3.43 19.81 -22.51
N SER A 198 -3.05 19.86 -21.22
CA SER A 198 -1.68 19.61 -20.75
C SER A 198 -1.26 18.15 -20.93
N LEU A 199 -2.11 17.19 -20.56
CA LEU A 199 -1.87 15.76 -20.79
C LEU A 199 -1.68 15.45 -22.28
N ARG A 200 -2.55 16.00 -23.15
CA ARG A 200 -2.42 15.84 -24.60
C ARG A 200 -1.11 16.43 -25.11
N ARG A 201 -0.64 17.55 -24.56
CA ARG A 201 0.65 18.13 -24.93
C ARG A 201 1.82 17.24 -24.51
N ALA A 202 1.79 16.69 -23.30
CA ALA A 202 2.81 15.72 -22.85
C ALA A 202 2.88 14.48 -23.75
N LEU A 203 1.72 13.92 -24.12
CA LEU A 203 1.62 12.78 -25.03
C LEU A 203 2.09 13.13 -26.45
N ALA A 204 1.84 14.35 -26.94
CA ALA A 204 2.34 14.80 -28.23
C ALA A 204 3.86 14.99 -28.24
N LEU A 205 4.45 15.42 -27.13
CA LEU A 205 5.90 15.59 -26.97
C LEU A 205 6.63 14.26 -26.76
N SER A 206 5.97 13.25 -26.20
CA SER A 206 6.56 11.92 -25.94
C SER A 206 5.59 10.78 -26.27
N PRO A 207 5.19 10.61 -27.54
CA PRO A 207 4.14 9.68 -27.95
C PRO A 207 4.51 8.21 -27.81
N ALA A 208 5.81 7.92 -27.62
CA ALA A 208 6.36 6.58 -27.46
C ALA A 208 6.62 6.19 -26.00
N SER A 209 6.34 7.04 -25.01
CA SER A 209 6.48 6.67 -23.59
C SER A 209 5.23 5.92 -23.10
N PRO A 210 5.31 4.60 -22.82
CA PRO A 210 4.20 3.87 -22.24
C PRO A 210 3.71 4.48 -20.92
N GLU A 211 4.62 4.90 -20.06
CA GLU A 211 4.33 5.44 -18.72
C GLU A 211 3.44 6.69 -18.81
N TYR A 212 3.65 7.51 -19.84
CA TYR A 212 2.85 8.71 -20.04
C TYR A 212 1.42 8.37 -20.46
N TRP A 213 1.25 7.39 -21.35
CA TRP A 213 -0.06 6.89 -21.72
C TRP A 213 -0.77 6.22 -20.53
N TYR A 214 -0.04 5.46 -19.72
CA TYR A 214 -0.56 4.85 -18.51
C TYR A 214 -1.03 5.90 -17.49
N ASN A 215 -0.19 6.90 -17.22
CA ASN A 215 -0.50 7.97 -16.28
C ASN A 215 -1.68 8.82 -16.75
N ALA A 216 -1.74 9.18 -18.04
CA ALA A 216 -2.89 9.85 -18.62
C ALA A 216 -4.17 9.00 -18.49
N GLY A 217 -4.07 7.68 -18.70
CA GLY A 217 -5.17 6.74 -18.48
C GLY A 217 -5.68 6.75 -17.04
N ASN A 218 -4.78 6.70 -16.05
CA ASN A 218 -5.12 6.78 -14.62
C ASN A 218 -5.85 8.08 -14.29
N ALA A 219 -5.34 9.20 -14.80
CA ALA A 219 -5.93 10.52 -14.65
C ALA A 219 -7.36 10.58 -15.23
N LEU A 220 -7.55 10.12 -16.47
CA LEU A 220 -8.86 10.09 -17.12
C LEU A 220 -9.85 9.15 -16.42
N TYR A 221 -9.37 8.02 -15.94
CA TYR A 221 -10.17 7.04 -15.22
C TYR A 221 -10.68 7.59 -13.89
N ALA A 222 -9.83 8.26 -13.11
CA ALA A 222 -10.20 8.86 -11.83
C ALA A 222 -11.29 9.95 -11.97
N HIS A 223 -11.34 10.63 -13.12
CA HIS A 223 -12.32 11.68 -13.43
C HIS A 223 -13.55 11.16 -14.20
N GLY A 224 -13.78 9.83 -14.20
CA GLY A 224 -15.02 9.24 -14.70
C GLY A 224 -15.12 9.13 -16.22
N ASP A 225 -13.99 9.09 -16.94
CA ASP A 225 -13.94 8.91 -18.40
C ASP A 225 -13.29 7.55 -18.77
N PRO A 226 -13.97 6.42 -18.50
CA PRO A 226 -13.42 5.08 -18.73
C PRO A 226 -13.15 4.80 -20.21
N GLN A 227 -13.85 5.47 -21.14
CA GLN A 227 -13.65 5.30 -22.58
C GLN A 227 -12.31 5.90 -23.04
N GLN A 228 -12.00 7.14 -22.63
CA GLN A 228 -10.69 7.74 -22.95
C GLN A 228 -9.56 7.06 -22.17
N ALA A 229 -9.81 6.65 -20.93
CA ALA A 229 -8.87 5.86 -20.15
C ALA A 229 -8.51 4.55 -20.86
N LEU A 230 -9.52 3.81 -21.35
CA LEU A 230 -9.33 2.59 -22.13
C LEU A 230 -8.44 2.82 -23.36
N HIS A 231 -8.66 3.92 -24.10
CA HIS A 231 -7.82 4.27 -25.24
C HIS A 231 -6.35 4.48 -24.82
N ALA A 232 -6.13 5.24 -23.76
CA ALA A 232 -4.78 5.52 -23.25
C ALA A 232 -4.09 4.25 -22.73
N TYR A 233 -4.77 3.41 -21.95
CA TYR A 233 -4.23 2.14 -21.48
C TYR A 233 -3.90 1.19 -22.62
N ARG A 234 -4.77 1.04 -23.64
CA ARG A 234 -4.47 0.23 -24.84
C ARG A 234 -3.27 0.75 -25.61
N ARG A 235 -3.03 2.07 -25.61
CA ARG A 235 -1.82 2.65 -26.20
C ARG A 235 -0.58 2.33 -25.37
N SER A 236 -0.66 2.46 -24.05
CA SER A 236 0.41 2.07 -23.12
C SER A 236 0.79 0.59 -23.22
N ALA A 237 -0.21 -0.30 -23.27
CA ALA A 237 -0.01 -1.75 -23.41
C ALA A 237 0.70 -2.08 -24.73
N ARG A 238 0.27 -1.49 -25.85
CA ARG A 238 0.93 -1.64 -27.17
C ARG A 238 2.37 -1.11 -27.20
N LEU A 239 2.72 -0.18 -26.32
CA LEU A 239 4.09 0.34 -26.18
C LEU A 239 4.94 -0.53 -25.23
N GLY A 240 4.40 -1.63 -24.70
CA GLY A 240 5.15 -2.64 -23.94
C GLY A 240 4.98 -2.58 -22.43
N LEU A 241 4.07 -1.76 -21.89
CA LEU A 241 3.87 -1.69 -20.44
C LEU A 241 2.88 -2.76 -19.96
N GLY A 242 3.41 -3.88 -19.45
CA GLY A 242 2.63 -5.02 -18.96
C GLY A 242 1.50 -4.64 -18.00
N LEU A 243 1.79 -3.85 -16.96
CA LEU A 243 0.80 -3.45 -15.95
C LEU A 243 -0.40 -2.65 -16.52
N ALA A 244 -0.30 -2.13 -17.76
CA ALA A 244 -1.42 -1.47 -18.43
C ALA A 244 -2.54 -2.45 -18.82
N HIS A 245 -2.25 -3.72 -19.09
CA HIS A 245 -3.25 -4.71 -19.50
C HIS A 245 -4.36 -4.91 -18.44
N VAL A 246 -3.99 -4.93 -17.16
CA VAL A 246 -4.97 -5.03 -16.07
C VAL A 246 -5.89 -3.79 -16.03
N ARG A 247 -5.35 -2.61 -16.34
CA ARG A 247 -6.15 -1.38 -16.45
C ARG A 247 -7.06 -1.38 -17.69
N VAL A 248 -6.62 -1.96 -18.81
CA VAL A 248 -7.47 -2.19 -20.00
C VAL A 248 -8.67 -3.05 -19.60
N ALA A 249 -8.43 -4.21 -18.98
CA ALA A 249 -9.50 -5.10 -18.53
C ALA A 249 -10.44 -4.44 -17.51
N THR A 250 -9.91 -3.66 -16.57
CA THR A 250 -10.72 -2.91 -15.60
C THR A 250 -11.63 -1.88 -16.30
N ALA A 251 -11.09 -1.09 -17.22
CA ALA A 251 -11.88 -0.12 -17.98
C ALA A 251 -12.93 -0.79 -18.88
N LEU A 252 -12.62 -1.95 -19.46
CA LEU A 252 -13.58 -2.76 -20.22
C LEU A 252 -14.74 -3.25 -19.35
N ASN A 253 -14.44 -3.72 -18.13
CA ASN A 253 -15.46 -4.13 -17.17
C ASN A 253 -16.43 -2.99 -16.83
N ASP A 254 -15.89 -1.78 -16.58
CA ASP A 254 -16.71 -0.61 -16.26
C ASP A 254 -17.59 -0.14 -17.43
N LEU A 255 -17.16 -0.41 -18.66
CA LEU A 255 -17.92 -0.18 -19.89
C LEU A 255 -18.90 -1.32 -20.20
N GLY A 256 -19.00 -2.35 -19.36
CA GLY A 256 -19.86 -3.52 -19.56
C GLY A 256 -19.36 -4.51 -20.63
N ARG A 257 -18.12 -4.35 -21.11
CA ARG A 257 -17.50 -5.18 -22.16
C ARG A 257 -16.79 -6.40 -21.57
N LEU A 258 -17.54 -7.20 -20.82
CA LEU A 258 -17.01 -8.27 -19.94
C LEU A 258 -16.21 -9.34 -20.69
N ALA A 259 -16.67 -9.77 -21.87
CA ALA A 259 -15.98 -10.77 -22.67
C ALA A 259 -14.61 -10.28 -23.17
N GLU A 260 -14.52 -9.00 -23.56
CA GLU A 260 -13.23 -8.40 -23.96
C GLU A 260 -12.30 -8.26 -22.75
N ALA A 261 -12.82 -7.93 -21.57
CA ALA A 261 -12.03 -7.86 -20.35
C ALA A 261 -11.44 -9.22 -19.98
N GLU A 262 -12.23 -10.29 -20.07
CA GLU A 262 -11.77 -11.66 -19.84
C GLU A 262 -10.68 -12.07 -20.84
N ALA A 263 -10.90 -11.83 -22.14
CA ALA A 263 -9.92 -12.12 -23.17
C ALA A 263 -8.59 -11.37 -22.95
N GLU A 264 -8.65 -10.07 -22.67
CA GLU A 264 -7.48 -9.24 -22.39
C GLU A 264 -6.66 -9.78 -21.21
N LEU A 265 -7.34 -10.22 -20.13
CA LEU A 265 -6.66 -10.80 -18.98
C LEU A 265 -5.98 -12.11 -19.32
N ILE A 266 -6.65 -13.02 -20.06
CA ILE A 266 -6.07 -14.31 -20.46
C ILE A 266 -4.86 -14.12 -21.38
N GLU A 267 -5.01 -13.30 -22.42
CA GLU A 267 -3.99 -13.08 -23.45
C GLU A 267 -2.76 -12.34 -22.90
N SER A 268 -2.93 -11.51 -21.88
CA SER A 268 -1.83 -10.72 -21.30
C SER A 268 -1.01 -11.46 -20.25
N LEU A 269 -1.49 -12.58 -19.68
CA LEU A 269 -0.75 -13.35 -18.67
C LEU A 269 0.74 -13.63 -18.98
N PRO A 270 1.15 -14.00 -20.21
CA PRO A 270 2.56 -14.26 -20.52
C PRO A 270 3.40 -12.99 -20.73
N ILE A 271 2.79 -11.79 -20.77
CA ILE A 271 3.49 -10.53 -21.06
C ILE A 271 4.28 -10.07 -19.82
N PRO A 272 5.59 -9.76 -19.95
CA PRO A 272 6.39 -9.26 -18.83
C PRO A 272 5.81 -7.99 -18.20
N GLY A 273 5.78 -7.95 -16.87
CA GLY A 273 5.29 -6.80 -16.10
C GLY A 273 3.78 -6.76 -15.88
N VAL A 274 3.02 -7.77 -16.33
CA VAL A 274 1.60 -7.93 -15.98
C VAL A 274 1.47 -8.40 -14.52
N GLU A 275 0.52 -7.81 -13.78
CA GLU A 275 0.20 -8.21 -12.41
C GLU A 275 -0.65 -9.49 -12.38
N VAL A 276 -0.01 -10.64 -12.62
CA VAL A 276 -0.67 -11.95 -12.74
C VAL A 276 -1.59 -12.30 -11.57
N PRO A 277 -1.23 -12.08 -10.28
CA PRO A 277 -2.15 -12.37 -9.17
C PRO A 277 -3.48 -11.61 -9.26
N LEU A 278 -3.44 -10.34 -9.64
CA LEU A 278 -4.64 -9.52 -9.83
C LEU A 278 -5.43 -9.98 -11.06
N SER A 279 -4.76 -10.38 -12.14
CA SER A 279 -5.43 -10.98 -13.30
C SER A 279 -6.19 -12.25 -12.95
N ILE A 280 -5.61 -13.14 -12.12
CA ILE A 280 -6.26 -14.38 -11.67
C ILE A 280 -7.51 -14.07 -10.82
N GLU A 281 -7.43 -13.08 -9.92
CA GLU A 281 -8.58 -12.63 -9.13
C GLU A 281 -9.71 -12.12 -10.05
N LEU A 282 -9.40 -11.23 -10.99
CA LEU A 282 -10.38 -10.66 -11.92
C LEU A 282 -10.99 -11.73 -12.84
N LEU A 283 -10.18 -12.68 -13.33
CA LEU A 283 -10.67 -13.82 -14.11
C LEU A 283 -11.59 -14.73 -13.29
N THR A 284 -11.26 -15.00 -12.04
CA THR A 284 -12.13 -15.80 -11.15
C THR A 284 -13.50 -15.14 -11.04
N ASN A 285 -13.53 -13.83 -10.82
CA ASN A 285 -14.78 -13.07 -10.74
C ASN A 285 -15.55 -13.08 -12.07
N ALA A 286 -14.87 -13.03 -13.22
CA ALA A 286 -15.50 -13.14 -14.53
C ALA A 286 -16.19 -14.51 -14.70
N PHE A 287 -15.48 -15.61 -14.43
CA PHE A 287 -16.06 -16.96 -14.48
C PHE A 287 -17.24 -17.14 -13.52
N LEU A 288 -17.14 -16.64 -12.28
CA LEU A 288 -18.24 -16.69 -11.30
C LEU A 288 -19.49 -15.95 -11.79
N ARG A 289 -19.33 -14.76 -12.40
CA ARG A 289 -20.44 -13.93 -12.86
C ARG A 289 -21.21 -14.53 -14.04
N ARG A 290 -20.53 -15.24 -14.94
CA ARG A 290 -21.14 -15.87 -16.12
C ARG A 290 -21.44 -17.36 -15.97
N ASP A 291 -21.34 -17.88 -14.75
CA ASP A 291 -21.54 -19.31 -14.43
C ASP A 291 -20.58 -20.27 -15.18
N GLY A 292 -19.38 -19.79 -15.52
CA GLY A 292 -18.36 -20.51 -16.30
C GLY A 292 -17.43 -21.39 -15.46
N LEU A 293 -17.95 -22.07 -14.42
CA LEU A 293 -17.12 -22.75 -13.42
C LEU A 293 -16.26 -23.88 -14.02
N ALA A 294 -16.83 -24.69 -14.92
CA ALA A 294 -16.10 -25.80 -15.54
C ALA A 294 -14.90 -25.31 -16.38
N GLU A 295 -15.10 -24.24 -17.16
CA GLU A 295 -14.06 -23.61 -17.97
C GLU A 295 -12.98 -23.00 -17.08
N GLY A 296 -13.38 -22.24 -16.06
CA GLY A 296 -12.46 -21.66 -15.09
C GLY A 296 -11.64 -22.71 -14.35
N ARG A 297 -12.26 -23.84 -13.96
CA ARG A 297 -11.56 -24.95 -13.30
C ARG A 297 -10.49 -25.54 -14.21
N ALA A 298 -10.84 -25.83 -15.45
CA ALA A 298 -9.88 -26.35 -16.43
C ALA A 298 -8.74 -25.34 -16.69
N PHE A 299 -9.07 -24.04 -16.75
CA PHE A 299 -8.10 -22.97 -16.94
C PHE A 299 -7.11 -22.87 -15.78
N PHE A 300 -7.59 -22.69 -14.54
CA PHE A 300 -6.72 -22.53 -13.37
C PHE A 300 -5.97 -23.80 -13.00
N ALA A 301 -6.53 -24.99 -13.25
CA ALA A 301 -5.80 -26.24 -13.07
C ALA A 301 -4.56 -26.33 -13.97
N ARG A 302 -4.65 -25.87 -15.23
CA ARG A 302 -3.50 -25.77 -16.13
C ARG A 302 -2.55 -24.64 -15.75
N LEU A 303 -3.10 -23.46 -15.44
CA LEU A 303 -2.30 -22.28 -15.10
C LEU A 303 -1.45 -22.51 -13.84
N ALA A 304 -1.96 -23.28 -12.86
CA ALA A 304 -1.27 -23.58 -11.61
C ALA A 304 0.13 -24.21 -11.79
N SER A 305 0.37 -24.91 -12.90
CA SER A 305 1.66 -25.52 -13.25
C SER A 305 2.35 -24.86 -14.44
N THR A 306 1.74 -23.84 -15.05
CA THR A 306 2.29 -23.13 -16.22
C THR A 306 3.23 -22.01 -15.76
N PRO A 307 4.53 -22.03 -16.10
CA PRO A 307 5.43 -20.93 -15.77
C PRO A 307 5.13 -19.70 -16.63
N LEU A 308 4.90 -18.55 -16.00
CA LEU A 308 4.82 -17.24 -16.64
C LEU A 308 6.03 -16.42 -16.22
N GLY A 309 6.94 -16.12 -17.16
CA GLY A 309 8.20 -15.45 -16.86
C GLY A 309 9.09 -16.23 -15.86
N GLY A 310 8.97 -17.57 -15.82
CA GLY A 310 9.71 -18.43 -14.88
C GLY A 310 9.07 -18.60 -13.50
N VAL A 311 7.93 -17.95 -13.24
CA VAL A 311 7.20 -18.03 -11.96
C VAL A 311 5.90 -18.81 -12.15
N THR A 312 5.53 -19.66 -11.19
CA THR A 312 4.22 -20.33 -11.15
C THR A 312 3.33 -19.69 -10.09
N TYR A 313 2.04 -19.59 -10.38
CA TYR A 313 1.04 -18.92 -9.53
C TYR A 313 0.09 -19.93 -8.88
N ARG A 314 0.68 -21.00 -8.33
CA ARG A 314 -0.07 -22.14 -7.80
C ARG A 314 -1.01 -21.72 -6.66
N GLY A 315 -0.57 -20.84 -5.77
CA GLY A 315 -1.38 -20.39 -4.63
C GLY A 315 -2.63 -19.63 -5.08
N GLU A 316 -2.46 -18.70 -6.01
CA GLU A 316 -3.54 -17.89 -6.60
C GLU A 316 -4.52 -18.77 -7.37
N CYS A 317 -4.03 -19.72 -8.17
CA CYS A 317 -4.89 -20.66 -8.91
C CYS A 317 -5.67 -21.58 -7.97
N LEU A 318 -5.05 -22.08 -6.90
CA LEU A 318 -5.77 -22.88 -5.89
C LEU A 318 -6.81 -22.06 -5.14
N THR A 319 -6.57 -20.76 -4.95
CA THR A 319 -7.54 -19.82 -4.40
C THR A 319 -8.76 -19.67 -5.32
N ALA A 320 -8.52 -19.53 -6.62
CA ALA A 320 -9.59 -19.48 -7.62
C ALA A 320 -10.44 -20.76 -7.62
N LEU A 321 -9.79 -21.92 -7.60
CA LEU A 321 -10.46 -23.22 -7.54
C LEU A 321 -11.25 -23.40 -6.24
N ALA A 322 -10.73 -22.94 -5.10
CA ALA A 322 -11.45 -22.96 -3.84
C ALA A 322 -12.68 -22.03 -3.85
N ALA A 323 -12.61 -20.88 -4.55
CA ALA A 323 -13.77 -20.02 -4.74
C ALA A 323 -14.88 -20.73 -5.55
N PHE A 324 -14.52 -21.52 -6.56
CA PHE A 324 -15.47 -22.37 -7.28
C PHE A 324 -16.02 -23.51 -6.41
N ASP A 325 -15.19 -24.15 -5.58
CA ASP A 325 -15.64 -25.16 -4.62
C ASP A 325 -16.67 -24.58 -3.63
N LEU A 326 -16.47 -23.34 -3.17
CA LEU A 326 -17.44 -22.64 -2.33
C LEU A 326 -18.75 -22.33 -3.08
N ARG A 327 -18.67 -21.99 -4.38
CA ARG A 327 -19.83 -21.75 -5.25
C ARG A 327 -20.67 -23.02 -5.44
N ASP A 328 -20.03 -24.17 -5.56
CA ASP A 328 -20.67 -25.49 -5.69
C ASP A 328 -21.17 -26.07 -4.35
N GLY A 329 -21.05 -25.32 -3.25
CA GLY A 329 -21.46 -25.80 -1.93
C GLY A 329 -20.55 -26.91 -1.36
N ALA A 330 -19.28 -26.96 -1.79
CA ALA A 330 -18.28 -27.92 -1.33
C ALA A 330 -17.20 -27.27 -0.44
N PRO A 331 -17.54 -26.73 0.75
CA PRO A 331 -16.61 -25.94 1.56
C PRO A 331 -15.46 -26.75 2.16
N ARG A 332 -15.65 -28.07 2.41
CA ARG A 332 -14.56 -28.94 2.88
C ARG A 332 -13.47 -29.08 1.82
N ALA A 333 -13.87 -29.31 0.56
CA ALA A 333 -12.93 -29.35 -0.56
C ALA A 333 -12.18 -28.01 -0.73
N ALA A 334 -12.88 -26.87 -0.59
CA ALA A 334 -12.27 -25.55 -0.61
C ALA A 334 -11.25 -25.37 0.53
N HIS A 335 -11.59 -25.82 1.74
CA HIS A 335 -10.75 -25.69 2.92
C HIS A 335 -9.48 -26.55 2.79
N ASP A 336 -9.65 -27.83 2.43
CA ASP A 336 -8.55 -28.78 2.25
C ASP A 336 -7.58 -28.30 1.16
N ARG A 337 -8.12 -27.73 0.06
CA ARG A 337 -7.33 -27.16 -1.03
C ARG A 337 -6.40 -26.03 -0.57
N LEU A 338 -6.85 -25.24 0.41
CA LEU A 338 -6.13 -24.07 0.91
C LEU A 338 -5.33 -24.33 2.20
N ALA A 339 -5.41 -25.54 2.77
CA ALA A 339 -4.77 -25.87 4.04
C ALA A 339 -3.25 -25.59 4.03
N ALA A 340 -2.57 -25.96 2.93
CA ALA A 340 -1.14 -25.74 2.75
C ALA A 340 -0.78 -24.48 1.95
N VAL A 341 -1.77 -23.69 1.52
CA VAL A 341 -1.52 -22.45 0.77
C VAL A 341 -1.25 -21.33 1.75
N ARG A 342 -0.20 -20.56 1.45
CA ARG A 342 0.12 -19.29 2.12
C ARG A 342 -0.11 -18.16 1.13
N GLY A 343 -0.67 -17.06 1.61
CA GLY A 343 -0.97 -15.88 0.82
C GLY A 343 -1.40 -14.75 1.73
N ASP A 344 -1.05 -13.53 1.35
CA ASP A 344 -1.20 -12.36 2.24
C ASP A 344 -2.23 -11.34 1.71
N ASN A 345 -2.73 -11.55 0.49
CA ASN A 345 -3.71 -10.68 -0.15
C ASN A 345 -5.15 -10.89 0.41
N GLY A 346 -5.99 -9.86 0.27
CA GLY A 346 -7.33 -9.84 0.86
C GLY A 346 -8.31 -10.86 0.27
N TRP A 347 -8.20 -11.13 -1.04
CA TRP A 347 -9.02 -12.12 -1.72
C TRP A 347 -8.74 -13.54 -1.20
N PHE A 348 -7.46 -13.95 -1.13
CA PHE A 348 -7.06 -15.23 -0.55
C PHE A 348 -7.54 -15.37 0.90
N PHE A 349 -7.32 -14.34 1.72
CA PHE A 349 -7.79 -14.33 3.11
C PHE A 349 -9.31 -14.60 3.20
N THR A 350 -10.08 -13.95 2.33
CA THR A 350 -11.54 -14.09 2.32
C THR A 350 -11.99 -15.48 1.91
N VAL A 351 -11.46 -16.01 0.80
CA VAL A 351 -11.80 -17.36 0.32
C VAL A 351 -11.41 -18.41 1.35
N LYS A 352 -10.21 -18.33 1.93
CA LYS A 352 -9.75 -19.27 2.97
C LYS A 352 -10.63 -19.24 4.22
N SER A 353 -10.96 -18.05 4.71
CA SER A 353 -11.79 -17.88 5.91
C SER A 353 -13.22 -18.38 5.68
N LEU A 354 -13.81 -18.08 4.51
CA LEU A 354 -15.14 -18.58 4.14
C LEU A 354 -15.16 -20.10 4.01
N ALA A 355 -14.13 -20.69 3.41
CA ALA A 355 -13.98 -22.14 3.33
C ALA A 355 -13.94 -22.78 4.71
N ALA A 356 -13.12 -22.26 5.63
CA ALA A 356 -13.03 -22.75 7.00
C ALA A 356 -14.35 -22.60 7.79
N LEU A 357 -15.02 -21.45 7.71
CA LEU A 357 -16.28 -21.20 8.41
C LEU A 357 -17.38 -22.16 7.89
N ARG A 358 -17.52 -22.27 6.57
CA ARG A 358 -18.52 -23.16 5.96
C ARG A 358 -18.20 -24.64 6.16
N ALA A 359 -16.92 -25.02 6.18
CA ALA A 359 -16.52 -26.40 6.50
C ALA A 359 -16.84 -26.75 7.95
N THR A 360 -16.64 -25.81 8.88
CA THR A 360 -17.01 -25.96 10.30
C THR A 360 -18.52 -26.21 10.43
N LEU A 361 -19.36 -25.39 9.78
CA LEU A 361 -20.82 -25.59 9.78
C LEU A 361 -21.22 -26.93 9.15
N ALA A 362 -20.65 -27.27 8.00
CA ALA A 362 -20.91 -28.55 7.34
C ALA A 362 -20.47 -29.75 8.20
N GLY A 363 -19.45 -29.59 9.07
CA GLY A 363 -19.07 -30.55 10.11
C GLY A 363 -20.18 -30.84 11.11
N GLN A 364 -21.04 -29.85 11.36
CA GLN A 364 -22.16 -29.90 12.30
C GLN A 364 -23.50 -30.20 11.62
N GLY A 365 -23.50 -30.49 10.31
CA GLY A 365 -24.74 -30.66 9.53
C GLY A 365 -25.52 -29.34 9.31
N LEU A 366 -24.85 -28.20 9.44
CA LEU A 366 -25.43 -26.88 9.30
C LEU A 366 -24.97 -26.20 8.00
N GLN A 367 -25.79 -25.29 7.50
CA GLN A 367 -25.47 -24.44 6.36
C GLN A 367 -25.94 -23.01 6.63
N LEU A 368 -25.14 -22.03 6.20
CA LEU A 368 -25.56 -20.63 6.23
C LEU A 368 -26.60 -20.38 5.14
N VAL A 369 -27.81 -20.00 5.54
CA VAL A 369 -28.89 -19.62 4.62
C VAL A 369 -29.04 -18.10 4.66
N ARG A 370 -28.99 -17.48 3.48
CA ARG A 370 -29.23 -16.04 3.31
C ARG A 370 -30.67 -15.81 2.84
N PRO A 371 -31.29 -14.66 3.17
CA PRO A 371 -32.60 -14.32 2.64
C PRO A 371 -32.60 -14.30 1.10
N ALA A 372 -33.74 -14.64 0.50
CA ALA A 372 -33.89 -14.55 -0.94
C ALA A 372 -33.68 -13.10 -1.42
N PRO A 373 -33.11 -12.89 -2.62
CA PRO A 373 -32.99 -11.56 -3.17
C PRO A 373 -34.38 -10.93 -3.38
N VAL A 374 -34.53 -9.67 -2.97
CA VAL A 374 -35.80 -8.93 -3.09
C VAL A 374 -36.09 -8.64 -4.57
N GLY A 375 -37.30 -8.97 -5.03
CA GLY A 375 -37.70 -8.76 -6.43
C GLY A 375 -37.15 -9.81 -7.40
N ALA A 376 -36.86 -11.02 -6.92
CA ALA A 376 -36.57 -12.19 -7.77
C ALA A 376 -37.77 -12.60 -8.65
N ASP A 377 -38.99 -12.31 -8.19
CA ASP A 377 -40.25 -12.76 -8.82
C ASP A 377 -40.87 -11.71 -9.78
N GLY A 378 -40.08 -10.76 -10.29
CA GLY A 378 -40.55 -9.75 -11.26
C GLY A 378 -41.29 -8.54 -10.69
N GLY A 379 -41.33 -8.39 -9.36
CA GLY A 379 -41.88 -7.20 -8.68
C GLY A 379 -40.97 -5.96 -8.75
N HIS A 380 -41.50 -4.80 -8.31
CA HIS A 380 -40.73 -3.56 -8.20
C HIS A 380 -39.49 -3.77 -7.31
N ARG A 381 -38.31 -3.49 -7.85
CA ARG A 381 -37.05 -3.60 -7.10
C ARG A 381 -36.79 -2.29 -6.35
N PRO A 382 -36.63 -2.34 -5.01
CA PRO A 382 -36.26 -1.14 -4.27
C PRO A 382 -34.86 -0.67 -4.69
N PRO A 383 -34.57 0.64 -4.57
CA PRO A 383 -33.22 1.15 -4.77
C PRO A 383 -32.24 0.39 -3.89
N ARG A 384 -31.14 -0.08 -4.47
CA ARG A 384 -30.21 -0.99 -3.77
C ARG A 384 -28.76 -0.55 -3.87
N VAL A 385 -27.95 -1.03 -2.97
CA VAL A 385 -26.50 -0.87 -3.01
C VAL A 385 -25.82 -2.17 -2.66
N THR A 386 -24.61 -2.35 -3.15
CA THR A 386 -23.74 -3.46 -2.76
C THR A 386 -22.30 -2.98 -2.62
N SER A 387 -21.44 -3.80 -2.03
CA SER A 387 -19.99 -3.69 -2.20
C SER A 387 -19.42 -5.07 -2.49
N SER A 388 -18.97 -5.28 -3.73
CA SER A 388 -18.21 -6.46 -4.10
C SER A 388 -16.80 -6.48 -3.48
N SER A 389 -16.31 -5.33 -3.00
CA SER A 389 -15.01 -5.20 -2.32
C SER A 389 -14.97 -5.98 -1.00
N LEU A 390 -16.12 -6.21 -0.36
CA LEU A 390 -16.24 -7.08 0.82
C LEU A 390 -15.69 -8.50 0.61
N ALA A 391 -15.67 -8.98 -0.63
CA ALA A 391 -15.18 -10.33 -0.97
C ALA A 391 -13.71 -10.35 -1.42
N THR A 392 -13.13 -9.20 -1.78
CA THR A 392 -11.88 -9.14 -2.55
C THR A 392 -10.83 -8.20 -1.96
N ARG A 393 -11.23 -7.17 -1.20
CA ARG A 393 -10.35 -6.11 -0.72
C ARG A 393 -10.21 -6.13 0.79
N GLY A 394 -8.97 -6.17 1.26
CA GLY A 394 -8.63 -6.17 2.68
C GLY A 394 -8.88 -7.52 3.38
N ARG A 395 -8.42 -7.58 4.63
CA ARG A 395 -8.69 -8.69 5.56
C ARG A 395 -9.90 -8.35 6.46
N PHE A 396 -10.25 -9.27 7.37
CA PHE A 396 -11.45 -9.23 8.22
C PHE A 396 -11.89 -7.84 8.70
N ALA A 397 -11.03 -7.09 9.40
CA ALA A 397 -11.46 -5.83 9.98
C ALA A 397 -11.74 -4.74 8.93
N HIS A 398 -10.99 -4.72 7.83
CA HIS A 398 -11.21 -3.75 6.75
C HIS A 398 -12.57 -3.96 6.07
N THR A 399 -12.93 -5.22 5.81
CA THR A 399 -14.23 -5.55 5.21
C THR A 399 -15.38 -5.28 6.17
N VAL A 400 -15.21 -5.49 7.48
CA VAL A 400 -16.24 -5.11 8.47
C VAL A 400 -16.39 -3.58 8.57
N LEU A 401 -15.30 -2.82 8.55
CA LEU A 401 -15.35 -1.35 8.57
C LEU A 401 -16.01 -0.77 7.32
N GLU A 402 -15.77 -1.37 6.17
CA GLU A 402 -16.49 -1.09 4.92
C GLU A 402 -17.98 -1.37 5.04
N TYR A 403 -18.33 -2.56 5.51
CA TYR A 403 -19.72 -2.95 5.73
C TYR A 403 -20.44 -1.97 6.66
N ILE A 404 -19.74 -1.47 7.70
CA ILE A 404 -20.28 -0.46 8.62
C ILE A 404 -20.80 0.77 7.86
N LEU A 405 -19.95 1.36 7.01
CA LEU A 405 -20.32 2.55 6.25
C LEU A 405 -21.45 2.26 5.25
N VAL A 406 -21.34 1.17 4.49
CA VAL A 406 -22.28 0.86 3.41
C VAL A 406 -23.68 0.56 3.95
N ARG A 407 -23.80 -0.13 5.08
CA ARG A 407 -25.10 -0.36 5.71
C ARG A 407 -25.66 0.89 6.37
N LEU A 408 -24.86 1.70 7.06
CA LEU A 408 -25.36 2.96 7.61
C LEU A 408 -25.90 3.85 6.50
N TYR A 409 -25.23 3.88 5.36
CA TYR A 409 -25.69 4.55 4.15
C TYR A 409 -27.01 3.95 3.64
N ALA A 410 -27.10 2.63 3.53
CA ALA A 410 -28.32 1.96 3.09
C ALA A 410 -29.50 2.22 4.05
N GLU A 411 -29.30 2.11 5.36
CA GLU A 411 -30.33 2.37 6.38
C GLU A 411 -30.77 3.83 6.38
N LYS A 412 -29.84 4.78 6.27
CA LYS A 412 -30.16 6.22 6.27
C LYS A 412 -31.02 6.63 5.08
N HIS A 413 -30.80 6.02 3.92
CA HIS A 413 -31.47 6.40 2.67
C HIS A 413 -32.55 5.40 2.21
N GLY A 414 -32.85 4.39 3.02
CA GLY A 414 -33.89 3.41 2.72
C GLY A 414 -33.53 2.48 1.54
N PHE A 415 -32.24 2.23 1.32
CA PHE A 415 -31.79 1.32 0.28
C PHE A 415 -31.73 -0.12 0.77
N LEU A 416 -31.97 -1.07 -0.12
CA LEU A 416 -31.66 -2.46 0.12
C LEU A 416 -30.15 -2.67 0.05
N LEU A 417 -29.55 -3.19 1.12
CA LEU A 417 -28.17 -3.67 1.08
C LEU A 417 -28.12 -5.13 0.63
N GLU A 418 -27.46 -5.38 -0.49
CA GLU A 418 -27.05 -6.72 -0.91
C GLU A 418 -25.54 -6.88 -0.70
N THR A 419 -25.07 -8.06 -0.29
CA THR A 419 -23.61 -8.30 -0.14
C THR A 419 -23.17 -9.55 -0.90
N PRO A 420 -21.92 -9.63 -1.36
CA PRO A 420 -21.34 -10.91 -1.75
C PRO A 420 -21.23 -11.83 -0.52
N ASP A 421 -20.72 -13.04 -0.71
CA ASP A 421 -20.24 -13.83 0.42
C ASP A 421 -18.94 -13.22 0.96
N TRP A 422 -18.89 -13.01 2.27
CA TRP A 422 -17.75 -12.37 2.94
C TRP A 422 -17.66 -12.82 4.39
N VAL A 423 -16.47 -12.69 4.99
CA VAL A 423 -16.15 -13.26 6.30
C VAL A 423 -17.10 -12.75 7.40
N GLY A 424 -17.37 -11.45 7.46
CA GLY A 424 -18.26 -10.88 8.46
C GLY A 424 -19.72 -11.33 8.31
N GLY A 425 -20.20 -11.54 7.07
CA GLY A 425 -21.55 -12.07 6.81
C GLY A 425 -21.74 -13.50 7.33
N ALA A 426 -20.68 -14.31 7.27
CA ALA A 426 -20.68 -15.66 7.83
C ALA A 426 -20.49 -15.66 9.36
N PHE A 427 -19.68 -14.75 9.90
CA PHE A 427 -19.34 -14.70 11.32
C PHE A 427 -20.40 -14.03 12.19
N PHE A 428 -20.92 -12.87 11.78
CA PHE A 428 -21.89 -12.07 12.54
C PHE A 428 -23.33 -12.40 12.18
N GLU A 429 -24.28 -12.03 13.05
CA GLU A 429 -25.73 -12.18 12.87
C GLU A 429 -26.31 -11.20 11.83
N LEU A 430 -25.87 -11.34 10.59
CA LEU A 430 -26.27 -10.51 9.45
C LEU A 430 -27.19 -11.28 8.51
N ASN A 431 -28.20 -10.60 7.97
CA ASN A 431 -29.22 -11.18 7.10
C ASN A 431 -29.33 -10.41 5.77
N ASP A 432 -28.22 -9.87 5.27
CA ASP A 432 -28.24 -9.20 3.96
C ASP A 432 -28.46 -10.24 2.85
N PRO A 433 -29.39 -10.01 1.89
CA PRO A 433 -29.57 -10.90 0.74
C PRO A 433 -28.34 -10.90 -0.19
N PRO A 434 -28.13 -11.99 -0.95
CA PRO A 434 -27.06 -12.05 -1.94
C PRO A 434 -27.31 -11.05 -3.07
N GLN A 435 -26.24 -10.69 -3.78
CA GLN A 435 -26.32 -9.81 -4.94
C GLN A 435 -27.28 -10.40 -5.98
N SER A 436 -28.33 -9.66 -6.33
CA SER A 436 -29.32 -10.12 -7.33
C SER A 436 -28.88 -9.87 -8.78
N GLY A 437 -27.77 -9.16 -8.98
CA GLY A 437 -27.15 -8.92 -10.29
C GLY A 437 -26.06 -7.85 -10.19
N PRO A 438 -25.25 -7.66 -11.25
CA PRO A 438 -24.21 -6.64 -11.26
C PRO A 438 -24.82 -5.23 -11.18
N LEU A 439 -24.15 -4.35 -10.44
CA LEU A 439 -24.44 -2.91 -10.39
C LEU A 439 -23.25 -2.13 -10.95
N PRO A 440 -23.49 -0.97 -11.60
CA PRO A 440 -22.40 -0.09 -12.01
C PRO A 440 -21.52 0.32 -10.81
N PRO A 441 -20.20 0.36 -10.97
CA PRO A 441 -19.33 0.74 -9.87
C PRO A 441 -19.50 2.22 -9.49
N LEU A 442 -19.27 2.51 -8.21
CA LEU A 442 -19.09 3.85 -7.66
C LEU A 442 -17.74 3.89 -6.95
N LEU A 443 -16.72 4.35 -7.67
CA LEU A 443 -15.32 4.38 -7.23
C LEU A 443 -15.07 5.52 -6.24
N PHE A 444 -14.13 5.30 -5.31
CA PHE A 444 -13.62 6.33 -4.38
C PHE A 444 -14.71 7.06 -3.58
N ALA A 445 -15.83 6.38 -3.33
CA ALA A 445 -17.04 6.99 -2.81
C ALA A 445 -16.96 7.35 -1.31
N ARG A 446 -15.83 7.09 -0.63
CA ARG A 446 -15.68 7.21 0.84
C ARG A 446 -16.16 8.53 1.39
N ARG A 447 -15.58 9.64 0.92
CA ARG A 447 -15.92 10.96 1.44
C ARG A 447 -17.40 11.26 1.18
N THR A 448 -17.86 11.03 -0.04
CA THR A 448 -19.26 11.20 -0.42
C THR A 448 -20.23 10.41 0.46
N LEU A 449 -19.98 9.11 0.68
CA LEU A 449 -20.83 8.27 1.54
C LEU A 449 -20.76 8.69 3.00
N ASN A 450 -19.57 9.01 3.50
CA ASN A 450 -19.41 9.48 4.87
C ASN A 450 -20.18 10.80 5.08
N ASP A 451 -20.09 11.75 4.15
CA ASP A 451 -20.81 13.02 4.23
C ASP A 451 -22.32 12.79 4.17
N LEU A 452 -22.79 11.90 3.29
CA LEU A 452 -24.21 11.54 3.18
C LEU A 452 -24.71 10.85 4.45
N VAL A 453 -23.97 9.90 5.01
CA VAL A 453 -24.29 9.23 6.29
C VAL A 453 -24.31 10.21 7.45
N THR A 454 -23.31 11.10 7.53
CA THR A 454 -23.16 12.03 8.64
C THR A 454 -24.00 13.30 8.50
N GLY A 455 -24.57 13.56 7.32
CA GLY A 455 -25.32 14.78 7.02
C GLY A 455 -24.44 16.00 6.74
N ALA A 456 -23.15 15.81 6.45
CA ALA A 456 -22.22 16.89 6.11
C ALA A 456 -22.40 17.43 4.68
N THR A 457 -23.30 16.85 3.88
CA THR A 457 -23.62 17.30 2.53
C THR A 457 -25.11 17.19 2.21
N GLU A 458 -25.60 18.07 1.36
CA GLU A 458 -26.98 18.06 0.83
C GLU A 458 -27.11 17.31 -0.52
N ARG A 459 -26.03 16.68 -0.99
CA ARG A 459 -26.07 15.88 -2.22
C ARG A 459 -27.16 14.81 -2.14
N ALA A 460 -27.81 14.53 -3.27
CA ALA A 460 -28.76 13.44 -3.36
C ALA A 460 -28.03 12.08 -3.17
N PRO A 461 -28.66 11.10 -2.49
CA PRO A 461 -28.06 9.79 -2.34
C PRO A 461 -28.05 9.04 -3.69
N ILE A 462 -26.95 8.35 -3.95
CA ILE A 462 -26.72 7.56 -5.15
C ILE A 462 -27.15 6.11 -4.86
N ALA A 463 -28.18 5.64 -5.54
CA ALA A 463 -28.65 4.26 -5.51
C ALA A 463 -28.15 3.46 -6.74
N ASP A 464 -28.38 2.14 -6.69
CA ASP A 464 -28.09 1.17 -7.75
C ASP A 464 -26.62 1.16 -8.16
N ARG A 465 -25.74 1.13 -7.14
CA ARG A 465 -24.28 1.10 -7.32
C ARG A 465 -23.60 -0.01 -6.54
N ASP A 466 -22.53 -0.54 -7.14
CA ASP A 466 -21.50 -1.32 -6.46
C ASP A 466 -20.46 -0.35 -5.90
N ILE A 467 -20.51 -0.11 -4.60
CA ILE A 467 -19.63 0.79 -3.88
C ILE A 467 -18.27 0.10 -3.77
N LEU A 468 -17.32 0.54 -4.59
CA LEU A 468 -15.97 0.00 -4.60
C LEU A 468 -15.03 0.90 -3.81
N SER A 469 -14.28 0.32 -2.89
CA SER A 469 -13.30 1.05 -2.10
C SER A 469 -12.18 0.15 -1.65
N PRO A 470 -10.93 0.63 -1.70
CA PRO A 470 -9.83 -0.21 -1.32
C PRO A 470 -9.83 -0.52 0.18
N LEU A 471 -10.12 0.42 1.08
CA LEU A 471 -10.07 0.24 2.54
C LEU A 471 -10.80 1.39 3.27
N PHE A 472 -12.10 1.29 3.54
CA PHE A 472 -12.82 2.35 4.27
C PHE A 472 -12.40 2.41 5.74
N LEU A 473 -12.09 3.63 6.22
CA LEU A 473 -12.24 3.99 7.63
C LEU A 473 -13.42 4.95 7.71
N PHE A 474 -14.55 4.47 8.22
CA PHE A 474 -15.68 5.33 8.54
C PHE A 474 -15.25 6.34 9.61
N GLU A 475 -15.69 7.60 9.51
CA GLU A 475 -15.53 8.54 10.62
C GLU A 475 -16.54 8.16 11.70
N HIS A 476 -16.09 7.32 12.62
CA HIS A 476 -16.95 6.67 13.61
C HIS A 476 -17.54 7.68 14.58
N LYS A 477 -18.74 8.18 14.30
CA LYS A 477 -19.48 9.01 15.24
C LYS A 477 -20.07 8.17 16.37
N ARG A 478 -19.96 8.67 17.60
CA ARG A 478 -20.50 8.05 18.83
C ARG A 478 -21.99 7.74 18.77
N GLU A 479 -22.77 8.53 18.04
CA GLU A 479 -24.21 8.32 17.85
C GLU A 479 -24.55 6.96 17.21
N TYR A 480 -23.67 6.44 16.35
CA TYR A 480 -23.90 5.14 15.70
C TYR A 480 -23.50 3.95 16.57
N ARG A 481 -22.84 4.16 17.72
CA ARG A 481 -22.28 3.08 18.56
C ARG A 481 -23.28 1.95 18.82
N GLN A 482 -24.45 2.28 19.38
CA GLN A 482 -25.43 1.25 19.77
C GLN A 482 -25.97 0.51 18.55
N ARG A 483 -26.27 1.24 17.47
CA ARG A 483 -26.73 0.65 16.21
C ARG A 483 -25.67 -0.29 15.64
N VAL A 484 -24.41 0.17 15.65
CA VAL A 484 -23.27 -0.59 15.13
C VAL A 484 -22.84 -1.74 16.06
N GLN A 485 -23.23 -1.75 17.32
CA GLN A 485 -23.01 -2.92 18.20
C GLN A 485 -24.17 -3.92 18.11
N SER A 486 -25.35 -3.53 17.62
CA SER A 486 -26.53 -4.41 17.59
C SER A 486 -26.47 -5.51 16.52
N TRP A 487 -25.88 -5.22 15.36
CA TRP A 487 -25.74 -6.13 14.20
C TRP A 487 -24.45 -6.97 14.19
N LEU A 488 -23.35 -6.52 14.79
CA LEU A 488 -22.05 -7.18 14.73
C LEU A 488 -21.83 -8.09 15.95
N LYS A 489 -22.82 -8.93 16.22
CA LYS A 489 -22.75 -9.98 17.24
C LYS A 489 -22.36 -11.30 16.58
N PRO A 490 -21.35 -12.03 17.09
CA PRO A 490 -21.04 -13.35 16.56
C PRO A 490 -22.25 -14.27 16.63
N ARG A 491 -22.49 -15.06 15.58
CA ARG A 491 -23.58 -16.04 15.58
C ARG A 491 -23.38 -17.05 16.70
N ARG A 492 -24.47 -17.45 17.36
CA ARG A 492 -24.46 -18.43 18.46
C ARG A 492 -23.81 -19.78 18.09
N VAL A 493 -23.89 -20.20 16.83
CA VAL A 493 -23.24 -21.44 16.36
C VAL A 493 -21.72 -21.45 16.58
N TRP A 494 -21.09 -20.29 16.73
CA TRP A 494 -19.66 -20.15 17.00
C TRP A 494 -19.31 -20.20 18.49
N GLU A 495 -20.29 -20.18 19.39
CA GLU A 495 -20.09 -20.17 20.84
C GLU A 495 -19.13 -21.27 21.35
N PRO A 496 -19.20 -22.53 20.86
CA PRO A 496 -18.25 -23.58 21.27
C PRO A 496 -16.78 -23.29 20.93
N HIS A 497 -16.51 -22.48 19.91
CA HIS A 497 -15.16 -22.11 19.49
C HIS A 497 -14.65 -20.81 20.14
N LEU A 498 -15.56 -19.99 20.67
CA LEU A 498 -15.29 -18.63 21.15
C LEU A 498 -15.33 -18.51 22.68
N ALA A 499 -16.38 -19.05 23.32
CA ALA A 499 -16.61 -18.90 24.75
C ALA A 499 -15.47 -19.46 25.64
N PRO A 500 -14.87 -20.64 25.33
CA PRO A 500 -13.86 -21.24 26.22
C PRO A 500 -12.66 -20.33 26.50
N ALA A 501 -12.22 -19.53 25.51
CA ALA A 501 -11.10 -18.61 25.68
C ALA A 501 -11.38 -17.56 26.76
N VAL A 502 -12.56 -16.93 26.70
CA VAL A 502 -12.97 -15.90 27.65
C VAL A 502 -13.24 -16.52 29.03
N GLU A 503 -13.88 -17.68 29.08
CA GLU A 503 -14.17 -18.40 30.33
C GLU A 503 -12.89 -18.77 31.09
N ARG A 504 -11.88 -19.32 30.40
CA ARG A 504 -10.60 -19.66 31.03
C ARG A 504 -9.84 -18.43 31.53
N LEU A 505 -9.86 -17.33 30.77
CA LEU A 505 -9.28 -16.06 31.24
C LEU A 505 -9.98 -15.56 32.51
N ARG A 506 -11.31 -15.62 32.55
CA ARG A 506 -12.10 -15.20 33.72
C ARG A 506 -11.92 -16.12 34.92
N ALA A 507 -11.64 -17.40 34.69
CA ALA A 507 -11.28 -18.32 35.77
C ALA A 507 -9.88 -18.01 36.35
N ALA A 508 -8.97 -17.48 35.53
CA ALA A 508 -7.62 -17.10 35.95
C ALA A 508 -7.58 -15.76 36.70
N GLY A 509 -8.46 -14.80 36.37
CA GLY A 509 -8.48 -13.48 37.00
C GLY A 509 -9.81 -12.73 36.86
N ASN A 510 -10.04 -11.76 37.76
CA ASN A 510 -11.27 -10.96 37.76
C ASN A 510 -11.25 -9.89 36.66
N THR A 511 -10.07 -9.32 36.38
CA THR A 511 -9.87 -8.30 35.35
C THR A 511 -9.08 -8.86 34.17
N VAL A 512 -9.72 -8.98 33.00
CA VAL A 512 -9.05 -9.41 31.77
C VAL A 512 -8.46 -8.21 31.05
N VAL A 513 -7.13 -8.18 30.95
CA VAL A 513 -6.37 -7.18 30.18
C VAL A 513 -5.94 -7.84 28.86
N ALA A 514 -6.51 -7.41 27.74
CA ALA A 514 -6.18 -7.97 26.43
C ALA A 514 -5.40 -6.96 25.59
N LEU A 515 -4.17 -7.32 25.19
CA LEU A 515 -3.32 -6.52 24.33
C LEU A 515 -3.23 -7.17 22.95
N HIS A 516 -3.48 -6.38 21.91
CA HIS A 516 -3.16 -6.75 20.54
C HIS A 516 -1.84 -6.09 20.14
N ILE A 517 -0.87 -6.88 19.70
CA ILE A 517 0.47 -6.42 19.30
C ILE A 517 0.79 -6.96 17.91
N ARG A 518 1.17 -6.08 17.00
CA ARG A 518 1.51 -6.42 15.62
C ARG A 518 3.01 -6.31 15.36
N ARG A 519 3.60 -7.30 14.69
CA ARG A 519 5.05 -7.45 14.48
C ARG A 519 5.46 -7.76 13.05
N GLY A 520 4.67 -8.51 12.28
CA GLY A 520 5.22 -9.28 11.15
C GLY A 520 4.53 -9.06 9.80
N ASP A 521 3.22 -8.86 9.75
CA ASP A 521 2.51 -9.09 8.48
C ASP A 521 2.69 -7.99 7.41
N PHE A 522 3.27 -6.82 7.74
CA PHE A 522 3.34 -5.65 6.85
C PHE A 522 4.62 -4.81 7.02
N VAL A 523 5.72 -5.41 7.49
CA VAL A 523 7.02 -4.73 7.62
C VAL A 523 7.45 -4.10 6.28
N THR A 524 7.16 -4.78 5.18
CA THR A 524 7.44 -4.32 3.80
C THR A 524 6.61 -3.10 3.37
N ALA A 525 5.52 -2.79 4.07
CA ALA A 525 4.61 -1.68 3.77
C ALA A 525 4.79 -0.49 4.72
N ASN A 526 5.90 -0.42 5.48
CA ASN A 526 6.24 0.67 6.40
C ASN A 526 5.14 1.00 7.43
N TYR A 527 4.33 0.02 7.82
CA TYR A 527 3.37 0.23 8.91
C TYR A 527 4.10 0.49 10.23
N PRO A 528 3.61 1.41 11.07
CA PRO A 528 4.23 1.68 12.36
C PRO A 528 4.15 0.44 13.25
N ILE A 529 5.30 -0.01 13.74
CA ILE A 529 5.41 -1.09 14.72
C ILE A 529 5.71 -0.45 16.07
N THR A 530 4.81 -0.60 17.02
CA THR A 530 4.98 -0.07 18.37
C THR A 530 6.05 -0.86 19.13
N GLU A 531 6.95 -0.18 19.82
CA GLU A 531 7.90 -0.84 20.72
C GLU A 531 7.16 -1.55 21.87
N THR A 532 7.49 -2.83 22.13
CA THR A 532 6.81 -3.62 23.19
C THR A 532 6.95 -2.97 24.56
N ALA A 533 8.11 -2.34 24.82
CA ALA A 533 8.43 -1.71 26.10
C ALA A 533 7.39 -0.69 26.55
N TRP A 534 6.76 0.05 25.61
CA TRP A 534 5.76 1.05 25.97
C TRP A 534 4.55 0.42 26.67
N TYR A 535 4.10 -0.76 26.21
CA TYR A 535 3.01 -1.49 26.86
C TYR A 535 3.42 -2.08 28.20
N VAL A 536 4.66 -2.59 28.30
CA VAL A 536 5.20 -3.14 29.54
C VAL A 536 5.27 -2.06 30.61
N ASP A 537 5.83 -0.89 30.27
CA ASP A 537 5.95 0.23 31.22
C ASP A 537 4.58 0.75 31.66
N TRP A 538 3.62 0.84 30.73
CA TRP A 538 2.25 1.19 31.07
C TRP A 538 1.59 0.14 31.97
N LEU A 539 1.76 -1.16 31.68
CA LEU A 539 1.26 -2.23 32.53
C LEU A 539 1.88 -2.14 33.93
N ARG A 540 3.19 -1.92 34.08
CA ARG A 540 3.83 -1.80 35.40
C ARG A 540 3.19 -0.73 36.26
N GLU A 541 2.81 0.40 35.66
CA GLU A 541 2.16 1.49 36.37
C GLU A 541 0.71 1.15 36.76
N TRP A 542 -0.02 0.44 35.89
CA TRP A 542 -1.46 0.20 36.05
C TRP A 542 -1.80 -1.12 36.76
N TRP A 543 -0.97 -2.15 36.60
CA TRP A 543 -1.22 -3.51 37.07
C TRP A 543 -1.60 -3.59 38.55
N PRO A 544 -0.90 -2.89 39.48
CA PRO A 544 -1.25 -2.94 40.91
C PRO A 544 -2.63 -2.33 41.24
N ARG A 545 -3.24 -1.56 40.33
CA ARG A 545 -4.54 -0.91 40.51
C ARG A 545 -5.71 -1.81 40.08
N LEU A 546 -5.43 -2.95 39.45
CA LEU A 546 -6.44 -3.85 38.89
C LEU A 546 -6.78 -4.97 39.88
N ASP A 547 -8.05 -5.37 39.91
CA ASP A 547 -8.49 -6.50 40.74
C ASP A 547 -8.14 -7.83 40.05
N ARG A 548 -7.20 -8.58 40.65
CA ARG A 548 -6.71 -9.88 40.18
C ARG A 548 -6.56 -9.94 38.63
N PRO A 549 -5.70 -9.11 38.04
CA PRO A 549 -5.59 -9.01 36.59
C PRO A 549 -4.98 -10.28 35.96
N VAL A 550 -5.45 -10.60 34.76
CA VAL A 550 -4.86 -11.60 33.86
C VAL A 550 -4.53 -10.93 32.52
N LEU A 551 -3.32 -11.17 32.02
CA LEU A 551 -2.87 -10.62 30.75
C LEU A 551 -3.09 -11.63 29.63
N TYR A 552 -3.81 -11.20 28.59
CA TYR A 552 -3.91 -11.89 27.32
C TYR A 552 -3.16 -11.11 26.24
N VAL A 553 -2.28 -11.79 25.50
CA VAL A 553 -1.55 -11.19 24.37
C VAL A 553 -1.96 -11.86 23.07
N ALA A 554 -2.64 -11.11 22.20
CA ALA A 554 -2.90 -11.45 20.82
C ALA A 554 -1.81 -10.85 19.93
N SER A 555 -1.11 -11.68 19.14
CA SER A 555 -0.01 -11.23 18.29
C SER A 555 0.11 -12.11 17.05
N ASP A 556 0.49 -11.50 15.92
CA ASP A 556 0.93 -12.20 14.70
C ASP A 556 2.31 -12.87 14.89
N ASP A 557 3.05 -12.46 15.91
CA ASP A 557 4.29 -13.10 16.36
C ASP A 557 4.31 -13.21 17.90
N VAL A 558 3.67 -14.25 18.42
CA VAL A 558 3.62 -14.52 19.87
C VAL A 558 5.02 -14.80 20.42
N ALA A 559 5.85 -15.53 19.68
CA ALA A 559 7.19 -15.91 20.13
C ALA A 559 8.07 -14.68 20.38
N ALA A 560 8.00 -13.67 19.49
CA ALA A 560 8.77 -12.44 19.63
C ALA A 560 8.33 -11.54 20.80
N VAL A 561 7.04 -11.56 21.17
CA VAL A 561 6.51 -10.62 22.18
C VAL A 561 6.34 -11.23 23.56
N ARG A 562 6.10 -12.54 23.68
CA ARG A 562 5.73 -13.18 24.95
C ARG A 562 6.76 -12.94 26.04
N HIS A 563 8.06 -13.04 25.73
CA HIS A 563 9.13 -12.85 26.70
C HIS A 563 9.13 -11.46 27.33
N ALA A 564 8.77 -10.42 26.57
CA ALA A 564 8.76 -9.05 27.08
C ALA A 564 7.71 -8.82 28.18
N PHE A 565 6.66 -9.65 28.22
CA PHE A 565 5.59 -9.56 29.21
C PHE A 565 5.72 -10.57 30.35
N ALA A 566 6.85 -11.29 30.46
CA ALA A 566 7.00 -12.43 31.38
C ALA A 566 6.60 -12.13 32.84
N GLU A 567 6.87 -10.91 33.33
CA GLU A 567 6.50 -10.47 34.69
C GLU A 567 4.99 -10.49 34.96
N PHE A 568 4.17 -10.41 33.92
CA PHE A 568 2.70 -10.45 33.98
C PHE A 568 2.11 -11.84 33.67
N HIS A 569 2.95 -12.86 33.47
CA HIS A 569 2.54 -14.24 33.18
C HIS A 569 1.51 -14.31 32.03
N PRO A 570 1.88 -13.84 30.82
CA PRO A 570 0.93 -13.65 29.72
C PRO A 570 0.36 -14.98 29.25
N LEU A 571 -0.96 -15.01 29.16
CA LEU A 571 -1.69 -16.03 28.42
C LEU A 571 -1.84 -15.60 26.96
N THR A 572 -1.93 -16.60 26.09
CA THR A 572 -2.11 -16.47 24.65
C THR A 572 -3.22 -17.41 24.22
N ARG A 573 -3.67 -17.31 22.97
CA ARG A 573 -4.71 -18.20 22.41
C ARG A 573 -4.45 -19.68 22.71
N ALA A 574 -3.20 -20.13 22.51
CA ALA A 574 -2.80 -21.52 22.70
C ALA A 574 -2.92 -22.00 24.16
N ASP A 575 -2.89 -21.09 25.13
CA ASP A 575 -3.04 -21.41 26.55
C ASP A 575 -4.54 -21.51 26.95
N VAL A 576 -5.46 -20.87 26.21
CA VAL A 576 -6.85 -20.67 26.64
C VAL A 576 -7.89 -21.38 25.77
N VAL A 577 -7.57 -21.82 24.56
CA VAL A 577 -8.53 -22.53 23.71
C VAL A 577 -7.81 -23.42 22.69
N GLU A 578 -8.50 -24.49 22.26
CA GLU A 578 -8.04 -25.28 21.12
C GLU A 578 -8.07 -24.42 19.85
N GLU A 579 -7.09 -24.64 18.98
CA GLU A 579 -6.95 -23.88 17.75
C GLU A 579 -8.11 -24.13 16.79
N TRP A 580 -8.81 -23.06 16.40
CA TRP A 580 -9.76 -23.10 15.30
C TRP A 580 -9.02 -22.89 13.98
N ALA A 581 -8.55 -23.98 13.38
CA ALA A 581 -7.63 -23.94 12.23
C ALA A 581 -8.07 -22.97 11.11
N GLY A 582 -7.25 -21.94 10.85
CA GLY A 582 -7.50 -20.91 9.84
C GLY A 582 -8.53 -19.83 10.24
N LEU A 583 -9.03 -19.88 11.48
CA LEU A 583 -10.01 -18.98 12.09
C LEU A 583 -9.59 -18.52 13.49
N ASP A 584 -8.33 -18.76 13.84
CA ASP A 584 -7.70 -18.38 15.10
C ASP A 584 -7.82 -16.88 15.42
N PHE A 585 -7.69 -16.03 14.40
CA PHE A 585 -7.89 -14.59 14.53
C PHE A 585 -9.30 -14.22 15.05
N LEU A 586 -10.33 -15.05 14.81
CA LEU A 586 -11.67 -14.80 15.35
C LEU A 586 -11.73 -15.09 16.86
N GLN A 587 -10.91 -16.01 17.37
CA GLN A 587 -10.80 -16.29 18.80
C GLN A 587 -10.12 -15.11 19.50
N ASP A 588 -8.99 -14.61 18.95
CA ASP A 588 -8.32 -13.40 19.44
C ASP A 588 -9.24 -12.18 19.40
N PHE A 589 -9.96 -12.00 18.29
CA PHE A 589 -10.93 -10.92 18.13
C PHE A 589 -12.03 -10.99 19.20
N HIS A 590 -12.54 -12.18 19.49
CA HIS A 590 -13.58 -12.40 20.48
C HIS A 590 -13.09 -12.10 21.91
N VAL A 591 -11.84 -12.45 22.26
CA VAL A 591 -11.25 -12.08 23.55
C VAL A 591 -11.15 -10.55 23.67
N LEU A 592 -10.64 -9.87 22.65
CA LEU A 592 -10.55 -8.40 22.63
C LEU A 592 -11.91 -7.72 22.78
N MET A 593 -12.98 -8.28 22.22
CA MET A 593 -14.35 -7.76 22.36
C MET A 593 -14.96 -7.97 23.77
N ASN A 594 -14.38 -8.83 24.61
CA ASN A 594 -14.93 -9.23 25.91
C ASN A 594 -14.01 -8.96 27.12
N ALA A 595 -12.83 -8.36 26.88
CA ALA A 595 -11.91 -7.93 27.92
C ALA A 595 -12.41 -6.67 28.67
N ASP A 596 -11.91 -6.44 29.88
CA ASP A 596 -12.22 -5.25 30.69
C ASP A 596 -11.27 -4.09 30.38
N VAL A 597 -10.07 -4.41 29.91
CA VAL A 597 -9.06 -3.45 29.44
C VAL A 597 -8.56 -3.93 28.09
N VAL A 598 -8.56 -3.05 27.09
CA VAL A 598 -8.13 -3.39 25.73
C VAL A 598 -7.00 -2.45 25.29
N GLY A 599 -5.85 -3.03 24.95
CA GLY A 599 -4.75 -2.33 24.30
C GLY A 599 -4.70 -2.63 22.80
N THR A 600 -4.69 -1.59 21.98
CA THR A 600 -4.64 -1.70 20.52
C THR A 600 -3.22 -1.53 19.99
N SER A 601 -2.97 -1.99 18.77
CA SER A 601 -1.74 -1.68 18.04
C SER A 601 -1.89 -0.43 17.18
N ALA A 602 -0.79 0.32 17.00
CA ALA A 602 -0.74 1.43 16.07
C ALA A 602 -1.19 1.00 14.66
N ALA A 603 -2.08 1.80 14.05
CA ALA A 603 -2.62 1.57 12.71
C ALA A 603 -3.24 0.16 12.47
N SER A 604 -3.71 -0.53 13.52
CA SER A 604 -4.38 -1.84 13.38
C SER A 604 -5.90 -1.70 13.34
N GLY A 605 -6.47 -1.82 12.13
CA GLY A 605 -7.92 -1.90 11.95
C GLY A 605 -8.58 -3.03 12.74
N PHE A 606 -7.86 -4.12 12.98
CA PHE A 606 -8.34 -5.29 13.73
C PHE A 606 -8.61 -4.98 15.20
N SER A 607 -7.60 -4.49 15.91
CA SER A 607 -7.76 -4.13 17.33
C SER A 607 -8.63 -2.89 17.54
N ALA A 608 -8.60 -1.93 16.60
CA ALA A 608 -9.48 -0.78 16.62
C ALA A 608 -10.96 -1.18 16.44
N LEU A 609 -11.26 -2.13 15.55
CA LEU A 609 -12.60 -2.69 15.39
C LEU A 609 -13.03 -3.46 16.66
N ALA A 610 -12.16 -4.29 17.22
CA ALA A 610 -12.47 -5.05 18.44
C ALA A 610 -12.80 -4.10 19.61
N ALA A 611 -12.01 -3.04 19.79
CA ALA A 611 -12.26 -2.00 20.79
C ALA A 611 -13.62 -1.32 20.58
N ARG A 612 -14.02 -1.05 19.34
CA ARG A 612 -15.34 -0.47 19.02
C ARG A 612 -16.50 -1.40 19.33
N LEU A 613 -16.34 -2.69 19.07
CA LEU A 613 -17.38 -3.68 19.34
C LEU A 613 -17.41 -4.16 20.80
N ASN A 614 -16.38 -3.85 21.58
CA ASN A 614 -16.34 -4.18 22.99
C ASN A 614 -17.40 -3.38 23.77
N THR A 615 -18.20 -4.10 24.56
CA THR A 615 -19.28 -3.54 25.39
C THR A 615 -18.99 -3.62 26.89
N ARG A 616 -17.87 -4.23 27.28
CA ARG A 616 -17.48 -4.53 28.67
C ARG A 616 -16.32 -3.68 29.18
N ALA A 617 -15.41 -3.30 28.28
CA ALA A 617 -14.18 -2.63 28.64
C ALA A 617 -14.44 -1.26 29.28
N ARG A 618 -13.70 -1.01 30.35
CA ARG A 618 -13.72 0.25 31.11
C ARG A 618 -12.54 1.15 30.75
N LEU A 619 -11.51 0.59 30.11
CA LEU A 619 -10.33 1.31 29.67
C LEU A 619 -9.87 0.77 28.31
N PHE A 620 -9.66 1.70 27.39
CA PHE A 620 -9.02 1.42 26.10
C PHE A 620 -7.73 2.21 26.04
N VAL A 621 -6.67 1.58 25.55
CA VAL A 621 -5.37 2.23 25.41
C VAL A 621 -4.77 1.98 24.03
N GLU A 622 -4.03 2.97 23.53
CA GLU A 622 -3.36 2.91 22.24
C GLU A 622 -1.95 3.53 22.32
N PRO A 623 -1.07 3.23 21.35
CA PRO A 623 0.23 3.87 21.25
C PRO A 623 0.15 5.34 20.87
N ASP A 624 0.78 6.18 21.67
CA ASP A 624 1.14 7.54 21.31
C ASP A 624 2.56 7.54 20.75
N VAL A 625 2.68 7.51 19.43
CA VAL A 625 3.97 7.45 18.73
C VAL A 625 4.81 8.71 19.00
N ALA A 626 4.17 9.87 19.12
CA ALA A 626 4.87 11.14 19.36
C ALA A 626 5.41 11.20 20.80
N ALA A 627 4.61 10.79 21.78
CA ALA A 627 5.01 10.76 23.18
C ALA A 627 5.76 9.48 23.60
N ARG A 628 5.93 8.52 22.67
CA ARG A 628 6.59 7.23 22.89
C ARG A 628 6.08 6.47 24.12
N ARG A 629 4.76 6.43 24.29
CA ARG A 629 4.09 5.80 25.44
C ARG A 629 2.72 5.24 25.06
N ILE A 630 2.10 4.53 25.98
CA ILE A 630 0.69 4.13 25.85
C ILE A 630 -0.20 5.20 26.49
N ARG A 631 -1.30 5.55 25.82
CA ARG A 631 -2.28 6.52 26.32
C ARG A 631 -3.70 5.96 26.24
N PRO A 632 -4.63 6.43 27.10
CA PRO A 632 -6.05 6.16 26.93
C PRO A 632 -6.60 6.74 25.62
N PHE A 633 -7.64 6.10 25.09
CA PHE A 633 -8.44 6.63 23.98
C PHE A 633 -9.90 6.18 24.09
N GLU A 634 -10.76 6.81 23.29
CA GLU A 634 -12.18 6.50 23.20
C GLU A 634 -12.48 5.93 21.80
N PRO A 635 -12.89 4.64 21.64
CA PRO A 635 -13.00 3.99 20.32
C PRO A 635 -14.00 4.62 19.33
N TRP A 636 -14.93 5.43 19.84
CA TRP A 636 -16.03 6.06 19.12
C TRP A 636 -15.90 7.58 18.98
N THR A 637 -14.70 8.11 19.22
CA THR A 637 -14.36 9.51 18.94
C THR A 637 -13.19 9.56 17.95
N PRO A 638 -13.23 10.49 16.96
CA PRO A 638 -12.15 10.65 15.98
C PRO A 638 -10.78 10.91 16.58
#